data_AF-A0A7Y4ZSB6-F1
#
_entry.id   AF-A0A7Y4ZSB6-F1
#
_cell.length_a   1.000
_cell.length_b   1.000
_cell.length_c   1.000
_cell.angle_alpha   90.00
_cell.angle_beta   90.00
_cell.angle_gamma   90.00
#
_symmetry.space_group_name_H-M   'P 1'
#
loop_
_entity.id
_entity.type
_entity.pdbx_description
1 polymer ?
#
loop_
_entity_poly.entity_id
_entity_poly.type
_entity_poly.pdbx_seq_one_letter_code
_entity_poly.pdbx_strand_id
1 'polypeptide(L)'
;MVRSVSHRLLGVASVSTVLTVLLAAASAEAQPTQPPPAAPPPVAPAAPVLTPPVLKKDDGAQYPKQALDAKVRAPVTVVLILEIDPTGAVTKATPEAPQGNGFDESAVDAGRKLVFAPATKNGQPIAAKIKYRIEFPVPKGKLSGRVFSRADDKPLGGAAVTVTGPDGQAHAATTGADGNWEVADLPFGRYDIAVQKDAFVASTTAEEVEPAAETRLTLRLEGVAPVAPVADAGAPKPKEEDIEEVNVRGVKPPREVTKRTFEQRELSRIPGTNGDALRAIQNFPGVARPPGLAGLLIVRGAAPNETNVFVDGTLIPLVYHFGGLSSVIPTEMLEKIDFYPGNFSSQYGRVTGGIVDVGVRAPKSDKLHGLAQADLIDTRLMAEGPIPFLGKGWSFAVAGRRSWFDTWLKPVLDAAGAGVTTAPVYYDYQAIVNKDFDKKQSVRFMFFGSDDRLALLVKRPNASEPTASGSASLGTAFYRFQARYKNRISDNTEVRVVAAAGKDAVEFNLGDNYFKLKTYPVSLRAEVSQKLGKGVTMNAGIDWLWAPYDVSVRLPPPPRPGEPPGGPFLARPPLVVDESGTSYRPAIYDEVELTPWPGGRIVSGVRVDYAKDTKKWDVSPRLVVRQDITRGFPRTTIKGGVGVFQQPPQPQETNAVFGVPGLSSNRAIHYSLGVEREFTKQFEASVEGFYRDLDNLVVQRVGNTGFGYSYGVETLLRYKPDAKFFGFIAYTLSRSVRQDSPSDPQRLFQFDQTHILTVLGSYRLGRGWEIGARFRLTSGSLTTPRQYGFFDENAGAYLPISYPTNGERLPVFHQLDVRVDKTWEFKAWKLSAYLDLLNSYNQGNVEGISYNYNSTLRTNGQSIPIIPSIGLRGEF
;
A
#
# COMPACT_ATOMS: atom_id res chain seq x y z
N MET A 1 -33.19 -22.49 47.59
CA MET A 1 -32.08 -21.54 47.34
C MET A 1 -31.74 -21.59 45.85
N VAL A 2 -32.50 -20.85 45.03
CA VAL A 2 -32.32 -20.76 43.57
C VAL A 2 -32.61 -19.32 43.20
N ARG A 3 -31.56 -18.51 43.06
CA ARG A 3 -31.55 -17.18 42.44
C ARG A 3 -30.07 -16.78 42.30
N SER A 4 -29.73 -16.13 41.19
CA SER A 4 -28.38 -15.67 40.81
C SER A 4 -27.49 -16.71 40.11
N VAL A 5 -27.69 -16.90 38.81
CA VAL A 5 -26.59 -16.83 37.82
C VAL A 5 -27.19 -16.32 36.50
N SER A 6 -27.12 -15.02 36.29
CA SER A 6 -27.37 -14.36 35.01
C SER A 6 -26.03 -14.04 34.34
N HIS A 7 -26.06 -13.99 33.00
CA HIS A 7 -24.97 -13.55 32.10
C HIS A 7 -23.88 -14.58 31.86
N ARG A 8 -23.57 -14.84 30.59
CA ARG A 8 -22.25 -15.02 29.94
C ARG A 8 -22.41 -15.97 28.76
N LEU A 9 -22.22 -15.48 27.52
CA LEU A 9 -22.08 -16.19 26.22
C LEU A 9 -21.90 -15.18 25.09
N LEU A 10 -20.73 -15.19 24.43
CA LEU A 10 -20.60 -14.82 23.01
C LEU A 10 -19.26 -15.08 22.35
N GLY A 11 -19.14 -16.03 21.38
CA GLY A 11 -18.32 -15.79 20.17
C GLY A 11 -17.12 -16.69 19.77
N VAL A 12 -17.17 -18.02 19.64
CA VAL A 12 -15.98 -18.76 19.11
C VAL A 12 -15.64 -18.38 17.65
N ALA A 13 -14.34 -18.40 17.36
CA ALA A 13 -13.65 -18.46 16.07
C ALA A 13 -13.72 -17.21 15.17
N SER A 14 -12.55 -16.58 15.03
CA SER A 14 -12.14 -15.87 13.83
C SER A 14 -12.68 -16.61 12.59
N VAL A 15 -13.32 -15.88 11.69
CA VAL A 15 -13.72 -16.33 10.34
C VAL A 15 -12.62 -17.18 9.69
N SER A 16 -11.33 -16.93 10.00
CA SER A 16 -10.18 -17.77 9.67
C SER A 16 -10.33 -19.26 10.01
N THR A 17 -10.77 -19.67 11.20
CA THR A 17 -10.81 -21.09 11.61
C THR A 17 -11.94 -21.83 10.88
N VAL A 18 -13.09 -21.17 10.72
CA VAL A 18 -14.25 -21.71 9.99
C VAL A 18 -13.98 -21.77 8.48
N LEU A 19 -13.31 -20.76 7.92
CA LEU A 19 -12.89 -20.76 6.52
C LEU A 19 -11.77 -21.79 6.27
N THR A 20 -10.91 -22.07 7.26
CA THR A 20 -9.90 -23.14 7.19
C THR A 20 -10.56 -24.51 7.10
N VAL A 21 -11.67 -24.74 7.82
CA VAL A 21 -12.47 -25.97 7.71
C VAL A 21 -13.16 -26.08 6.35
N LEU A 22 -13.68 -24.98 5.80
CA LEU A 22 -14.29 -24.93 4.46
C LEU A 22 -13.28 -25.14 3.32
N LEU A 23 -12.09 -24.51 3.39
CA LEU A 23 -11.01 -24.69 2.40
C LEU A 23 -10.41 -26.10 2.46
N ALA A 24 -10.33 -26.69 3.67
CA ALA A 24 -9.90 -28.08 3.85
C ALA A 24 -10.91 -29.10 3.30
N ALA A 25 -12.19 -28.71 3.11
CA ALA A 25 -13.23 -29.59 2.57
C ALA A 25 -13.39 -29.50 1.03
N ALA A 26 -12.80 -28.50 0.36
CA ALA A 26 -13.16 -28.16 -1.03
C ALA A 26 -12.06 -28.38 -2.10
N SER A 27 -10.90 -28.95 -1.77
CA SER A 27 -9.79 -29.10 -2.74
C SER A 27 -9.92 -30.37 -3.59
N ALA A 28 -10.29 -30.21 -4.87
CA ALA A 28 -10.26 -31.26 -5.90
C ALA A 28 -8.94 -31.25 -6.70
N GLU A 29 -8.53 -32.42 -7.20
CA GLU A 29 -7.20 -32.79 -7.69
C GLU A 29 -6.81 -32.30 -9.10
N ALA A 30 -5.50 -32.05 -9.32
CA ALA A 30 -4.73 -32.41 -10.53
C ALA A 30 -3.21 -32.33 -10.27
N GLN A 31 -2.42 -33.34 -10.66
CA GLN A 31 -0.95 -33.45 -10.47
C GLN A 31 -0.16 -33.35 -11.80
N PRO A 32 1.01 -32.69 -11.80
CA PRO A 32 2.18 -33.21 -12.53
C PRO A 32 3.51 -33.17 -11.74
N THR A 33 4.46 -34.04 -12.09
CA THR A 33 5.74 -34.34 -11.41
C THR A 33 6.96 -33.61 -11.99
N GLN A 34 7.98 -33.31 -11.17
CA GLN A 34 9.32 -32.82 -11.60
C GLN A 34 10.50 -33.46 -10.81
N PRO A 35 11.72 -33.52 -11.38
CA PRO A 35 12.86 -34.31 -10.89
C PRO A 35 13.90 -33.53 -10.03
N PRO A 36 14.91 -34.20 -9.41
CA PRO A 36 15.76 -33.62 -8.36
C PRO A 36 17.08 -32.96 -8.83
N PRO A 37 17.70 -32.09 -7.98
CA PRO A 37 18.88 -31.28 -8.32
C PRO A 37 20.24 -31.96 -8.07
N ALA A 38 21.29 -31.50 -8.78
CA ALA A 38 22.66 -32.02 -8.78
C ALA A 38 23.62 -31.33 -7.78
N ALA A 39 24.69 -32.05 -7.41
CA ALA A 39 25.68 -31.68 -6.38
C ALA A 39 26.89 -30.85 -6.89
N PRO A 40 27.60 -30.09 -6.02
CA PRO A 40 28.71 -29.23 -6.41
C PRO A 40 30.10 -29.93 -6.35
N PRO A 41 31.10 -29.49 -7.13
CA PRO A 41 32.44 -30.08 -7.14
C PRO A 41 33.45 -29.41 -6.18
N PRO A 42 34.62 -30.04 -5.91
CA PRO A 42 35.58 -29.62 -4.87
C PRO A 42 36.72 -28.68 -5.35
N VAL A 43 37.38 -28.07 -4.37
CA VAL A 43 38.35 -26.96 -4.46
C VAL A 43 39.78 -27.42 -4.82
N ALA A 44 40.48 -26.64 -5.67
CA ALA A 44 41.84 -26.91 -6.19
C ALA A 44 42.97 -26.10 -5.47
N PRO A 45 44.26 -26.51 -5.58
CA PRO A 45 45.39 -25.93 -4.85
C PRO A 45 45.92 -24.59 -5.39
N ALA A 46 46.72 -23.90 -4.56
CA ALA A 46 47.20 -22.53 -4.75
C ALA A 46 48.09 -22.31 -5.99
N ALA A 47 47.84 -21.20 -6.68
CA ALA A 47 48.39 -20.82 -7.99
C ALA A 47 49.72 -20.02 -7.89
N PRO A 48 50.58 -20.07 -8.94
CA PRO A 48 51.81 -19.28 -9.02
C PRO A 48 51.56 -17.76 -8.98
N VAL A 49 52.50 -17.01 -8.40
CA VAL A 49 52.43 -15.54 -8.28
C VAL A 49 52.80 -14.89 -9.61
N LEU A 50 51.77 -14.50 -10.36
CA LEU A 50 51.85 -13.74 -11.59
C LEU A 50 51.67 -12.25 -11.27
N THR A 51 52.60 -11.40 -11.71
CA THR A 51 52.43 -9.95 -11.64
C THR A 51 52.02 -9.42 -13.01
N PRO A 52 50.85 -8.78 -13.14
CA PRO A 52 50.38 -8.26 -14.43
C PRO A 52 51.25 -7.09 -14.95
N PRO A 53 51.23 -6.82 -16.26
CA PRO A 53 51.95 -5.68 -16.83
C PRO A 53 51.30 -4.36 -16.37
N VAL A 54 52.12 -3.33 -16.14
CA VAL A 54 51.68 -2.03 -15.59
C VAL A 54 51.89 -0.93 -16.62
N LEU A 55 50.87 -0.16 -16.96
CA LEU A 55 50.95 0.89 -17.97
C LEU A 55 51.96 1.99 -17.57
N LYS A 56 52.81 2.39 -18.51
CA LYS A 56 53.80 3.48 -18.37
C LYS A 56 53.48 4.71 -19.21
N LYS A 57 52.96 4.51 -20.42
CA LYS A 57 52.65 5.63 -21.35
C LYS A 57 51.34 5.37 -22.08
N ASP A 58 50.49 6.38 -22.07
CA ASP A 58 49.22 6.43 -22.80
C ASP A 58 49.06 7.83 -23.40
N ASP A 59 49.04 7.91 -24.73
CA ASP A 59 48.88 9.16 -25.47
C ASP A 59 47.38 9.49 -25.71
N GLY A 60 46.47 8.63 -25.23
CA GLY A 60 45.02 8.76 -25.38
C GLY A 60 44.50 8.40 -26.78
N ALA A 61 43.20 8.14 -26.87
CA ALA A 61 42.51 7.88 -28.14
C ALA A 61 41.75 9.12 -28.61
N GLN A 62 41.76 9.37 -29.93
CA GLN A 62 41.06 10.52 -30.53
C GLN A 62 39.61 10.16 -30.84
N TYR A 63 38.67 11.06 -30.51
CA TYR A 63 37.27 10.83 -30.85
C TYR A 63 37.09 10.80 -32.39
N PRO A 64 36.52 9.73 -32.97
CA PRO A 64 36.49 9.57 -34.42
C PRO A 64 35.63 10.62 -35.12
N LYS A 65 36.08 11.13 -36.27
CA LYS A 65 35.30 12.06 -37.11
C LYS A 65 33.97 11.44 -37.58
N GLN A 66 33.98 10.15 -37.94
CA GLN A 66 32.76 9.43 -38.33
C GLN A 66 31.72 9.40 -37.19
N ALA A 67 32.15 9.27 -35.93
CA ALA A 67 31.25 9.32 -34.78
C ALA A 67 30.66 10.72 -34.53
N LEU A 68 31.39 11.79 -34.88
CA LEU A 68 30.87 13.16 -34.88
C LEU A 68 29.80 13.33 -35.98
N ASP A 69 30.09 12.86 -37.20
CA ASP A 69 29.17 12.96 -38.34
C ASP A 69 27.88 12.14 -38.11
N ALA A 70 28.01 10.96 -37.48
CA ALA A 70 26.89 10.10 -37.08
C ALA A 70 26.17 10.55 -35.80
N LYS A 71 26.59 11.67 -35.19
CA LYS A 71 26.04 12.23 -33.95
C LYS A 71 25.93 11.20 -32.82
N VAL A 72 26.97 10.41 -32.56
CA VAL A 72 26.97 9.44 -31.46
C VAL A 72 26.96 10.17 -30.11
N ARG A 73 25.91 9.94 -29.29
CA ARG A 73 25.62 10.69 -28.06
C ARG A 73 25.93 9.95 -26.75
N ALA A 74 26.40 8.71 -26.81
CA ALA A 74 26.77 7.96 -25.61
C ALA A 74 28.30 7.83 -25.52
N PRO A 75 28.91 7.82 -24.31
CA PRO A 75 30.30 7.44 -24.18
C PRO A 75 30.49 6.02 -24.68
N VAL A 76 31.48 5.80 -25.54
CA VAL A 76 31.77 4.49 -26.13
C VAL A 76 33.03 3.92 -25.49
N THR A 77 32.97 2.64 -25.13
CA THR A 77 34.10 1.91 -24.57
C THR A 77 34.53 0.82 -25.54
N VAL A 78 35.77 0.88 -26.01
CA VAL A 78 36.37 -0.20 -26.81
C VAL A 78 37.29 -1.01 -25.92
N VAL A 79 37.02 -2.31 -25.81
CA VAL A 79 37.94 -3.24 -25.13
C VAL A 79 38.86 -3.84 -26.18
N LEU A 80 40.17 -3.59 -26.03
CA LEU A 80 41.20 -4.17 -26.85
C LEU A 80 41.80 -5.39 -26.17
N ILE A 81 42.10 -6.39 -26.97
CA ILE A 81 43.00 -7.49 -26.61
C ILE A 81 44.40 -7.07 -27.08
N LEU A 82 45.29 -6.82 -26.12
CA LEU A 82 46.67 -6.42 -26.37
C LEU A 82 47.61 -7.62 -26.18
N GLU A 83 48.51 -7.82 -27.12
CA GLU A 83 49.65 -8.73 -26.96
C GLU A 83 50.89 -7.88 -26.70
N ILE A 84 51.50 -8.11 -25.54
CA ILE A 84 52.63 -7.34 -25.00
C ILE A 84 53.83 -8.27 -24.93
N ASP A 85 54.97 -7.84 -25.46
CA ASP A 85 56.21 -8.61 -25.41
C ASP A 85 56.91 -8.52 -24.03
N PRO A 86 57.97 -9.32 -23.77
CA PRO A 86 58.72 -9.26 -22.51
C PRO A 86 59.45 -7.94 -22.23
N THR A 87 59.50 -7.00 -23.18
CA THR A 87 60.04 -5.64 -22.98
C THR A 87 58.97 -4.65 -22.53
N GLY A 88 57.69 -5.01 -22.68
CA GLY A 88 56.54 -4.17 -22.35
C GLY A 88 55.97 -3.41 -23.55
N ALA A 89 56.40 -3.69 -24.77
CA ALA A 89 55.86 -3.08 -25.99
C ALA A 89 54.63 -3.85 -26.49
N VAL A 90 53.60 -3.14 -26.95
CA VAL A 90 52.41 -3.74 -27.57
C VAL A 90 52.75 -4.15 -29.01
N THR A 91 52.76 -5.45 -29.27
CA THR A 91 53.03 -6.01 -30.61
C THR A 91 51.77 -6.16 -31.44
N LYS A 92 50.61 -6.30 -30.78
CA LYS A 92 49.31 -6.42 -31.45
C LYS A 92 48.19 -5.84 -30.58
N ALA A 93 47.27 -5.11 -31.21
CA ALA A 93 46.03 -4.64 -30.61
C ALA A 93 44.86 -5.05 -31.51
N THR A 94 43.89 -5.76 -30.96
CA THR A 94 42.68 -6.17 -31.67
C THR A 94 41.44 -5.88 -30.83
N PRO A 95 40.39 -5.25 -31.38
CA PRO A 95 39.12 -5.08 -30.67
C PRO A 95 38.54 -6.44 -30.29
N GLU A 96 38.03 -6.57 -29.06
CA GLU A 96 37.34 -7.77 -28.61
C GLU A 96 35.99 -7.94 -29.33
N ALA A 97 35.30 -6.84 -29.60
CA ALA A 97 34.05 -6.78 -30.34
C ALA A 97 33.94 -5.43 -31.06
N PRO A 98 33.37 -5.38 -32.28
CA PRO A 98 33.23 -4.14 -33.04
C PRO A 98 32.26 -3.16 -32.35
N GLN A 99 32.66 -1.89 -32.25
CA GLN A 99 31.83 -0.78 -31.77
C GLN A 99 31.31 0.12 -32.90
N GLY A 100 31.94 0.07 -34.08
CA GLY A 100 31.54 0.85 -35.27
C GLY A 100 31.87 2.35 -35.19
N ASN A 101 31.44 3.13 -36.19
CA ASN A 101 31.60 4.59 -36.28
C ASN A 101 33.05 5.11 -36.14
N GLY A 102 34.05 4.30 -36.49
CA GLY A 102 35.48 4.67 -36.41
C GLY A 102 36.12 4.50 -35.02
N PHE A 103 35.38 4.02 -34.01
CA PHE A 103 35.90 3.84 -32.65
C PHE A 103 36.91 2.71 -32.55
N ASP A 104 36.68 1.62 -33.29
CA ASP A 104 37.56 0.45 -33.29
C ASP A 104 38.95 0.78 -33.84
N GLU A 105 38.99 1.51 -34.96
CA GLU A 105 40.23 1.95 -35.61
C GLU A 105 41.01 2.93 -34.73
N SER A 106 40.33 3.92 -34.16
CA SER A 106 40.95 4.89 -33.25
C SER A 106 41.50 4.22 -31.98
N ALA A 107 40.76 3.23 -31.44
CA ALA A 107 41.21 2.46 -30.29
C ALA A 107 42.45 1.63 -30.63
N VAL A 108 42.46 0.93 -31.76
CA VAL A 108 43.62 0.13 -32.20
C VAL A 108 44.86 1.00 -32.39
N ASP A 109 44.72 2.18 -33.00
CA ASP A 109 45.82 3.12 -33.20
C ASP A 109 46.39 3.66 -31.89
N ALA A 110 45.54 3.94 -30.91
CA ALA A 110 45.96 4.32 -29.56
C ALA A 110 46.61 3.15 -28.81
N GLY A 111 45.99 1.96 -28.87
CA GLY A 111 46.45 0.74 -28.21
C GLY A 111 47.85 0.30 -28.64
N ARG A 112 48.21 0.49 -29.92
CA ARG A 112 49.56 0.21 -30.44
C ARG A 112 50.64 1.15 -29.90
N LYS A 113 50.27 2.33 -29.40
CA LYS A 113 51.21 3.34 -28.85
C LYS A 113 51.41 3.21 -27.34
N LEU A 114 50.66 2.31 -26.68
CA LEU A 114 50.80 2.06 -25.25
C LEU A 114 52.14 1.37 -24.94
N VAL A 115 52.73 1.74 -23.81
CA VAL A 115 53.95 1.12 -23.29
C VAL A 115 53.69 0.64 -21.87
N PHE A 116 54.08 -0.59 -21.55
CA PHE A 116 53.91 -1.22 -20.25
C PHE A 116 55.25 -1.54 -19.58
N ALA A 117 55.25 -1.69 -18.26
CA ALA A 117 56.20 -2.55 -17.57
C ALA A 117 55.81 -4.01 -17.85
N PRO A 118 56.77 -4.90 -18.14
CA PRO A 118 56.46 -6.27 -18.53
C PRO A 118 55.79 -7.05 -17.40
N ALA A 119 54.92 -7.98 -17.77
CA ALA A 119 54.35 -8.93 -16.83
C ALA A 119 55.46 -9.85 -16.32
N THR A 120 55.37 -10.28 -15.05
CA THR A 120 56.35 -11.22 -14.50
C THR A 120 55.70 -12.49 -13.98
N LYS A 121 56.37 -13.62 -14.17
CA LYS A 121 56.04 -14.88 -13.53
C LYS A 121 57.20 -15.25 -12.62
N ASN A 122 56.96 -15.29 -11.31
CA ASN A 122 58.01 -15.51 -10.31
C ASN A 122 59.22 -14.55 -10.50
N GLY A 123 58.95 -13.29 -10.85
CA GLY A 123 59.97 -12.25 -11.01
C GLY A 123 60.65 -12.17 -12.38
N GLN A 124 60.42 -13.11 -13.31
CA GLN A 124 60.98 -13.03 -14.67
C GLN A 124 59.99 -12.41 -15.67
N PRO A 125 60.42 -11.45 -16.53
CA PRO A 125 59.59 -10.88 -17.59
C PRO A 125 59.08 -11.93 -18.57
N ILE A 126 57.78 -11.88 -18.89
CA ILE A 126 57.13 -12.74 -19.86
C ILE A 126 56.27 -11.93 -20.81
N ALA A 127 55.99 -12.48 -21.99
CA ALA A 127 54.96 -11.96 -22.86
C ALA A 127 53.59 -12.14 -22.20
N ALA A 128 52.69 -11.17 -22.37
CA ALA A 128 51.38 -11.18 -21.76
C ALA A 128 50.31 -10.77 -22.76
N LYS A 129 49.14 -11.40 -22.63
CA LYS A 129 47.94 -11.03 -23.37
C LYS A 129 46.92 -10.48 -22.38
N ILE A 130 46.56 -9.21 -22.51
CA ILE A 130 45.66 -8.53 -21.59
C ILE A 130 44.47 -7.94 -22.30
N LYS A 131 43.39 -7.69 -21.55
CA LYS A 131 42.30 -6.82 -21.99
C LYS A 131 42.56 -5.40 -21.48
N TYR A 132 42.54 -4.43 -22.36
CA TYR A 132 42.73 -3.01 -22.03
C TYR A 132 41.52 -2.21 -22.52
N ARG A 133 40.98 -1.37 -21.65
CA ARG A 133 39.77 -0.59 -21.91
C ARG A 133 40.16 0.82 -22.35
N ILE A 134 39.71 1.24 -23.53
CA ILE A 134 39.80 2.62 -24.00
C ILE A 134 38.40 3.23 -23.97
N GLU A 135 38.24 4.31 -23.22
CA GLU A 135 36.99 5.06 -23.12
C GLU A 135 37.05 6.31 -24.00
N PHE A 136 36.04 6.53 -24.82
CA PHE A 136 35.86 7.72 -25.66
C PHE A 136 34.80 8.64 -25.03
N PRO A 137 35.20 9.65 -24.25
CA PRO A 137 34.25 10.63 -23.73
C PRO A 137 33.71 11.49 -24.89
N VAL A 138 32.42 11.83 -24.83
CA VAL A 138 31.79 12.68 -25.84
C VAL A 138 32.40 14.09 -25.76
N PRO A 139 32.90 14.66 -26.88
CA PRO A 139 33.44 16.02 -26.90
C PRO A 139 32.39 17.05 -26.49
N LYS A 140 32.76 18.00 -25.63
CA LYS A 140 31.87 19.06 -25.15
C LYS A 140 31.65 20.14 -26.22
N GLY A 141 30.47 20.76 -26.20
CA GLY A 141 30.11 21.85 -27.10
C GLY A 141 30.18 23.23 -26.43
N LYS A 142 29.77 24.25 -27.18
CA LYS A 142 29.79 25.66 -26.75
C LYS A 142 28.52 26.37 -27.18
N LEU A 143 27.96 27.20 -26.30
CA LEU A 143 26.89 28.15 -26.63
C LEU A 143 27.46 29.56 -26.67
N SER A 144 27.11 30.31 -27.69
CA SER A 144 27.41 31.74 -27.77
C SER A 144 26.24 32.50 -28.35
N GLY A 145 26.18 33.81 -28.17
CA GLY A 145 25.11 34.58 -28.75
C GLY A 145 25.24 36.09 -28.61
N ARG A 146 24.26 36.78 -29.18
CA ARG A 146 24.09 38.23 -29.10
C ARG A 146 22.71 38.59 -28.55
N VAL A 147 22.66 39.60 -27.70
CA VAL A 147 21.40 40.14 -27.15
C VAL A 147 21.18 41.55 -27.66
N PHE A 148 19.99 41.82 -28.20
CA PHE A 148 19.57 43.12 -28.73
C PHE A 148 18.28 43.62 -28.09
N SER A 149 18.04 44.93 -28.15
CA SER A 149 16.74 45.54 -27.86
C SER A 149 15.78 45.26 -29.02
N ARG A 150 14.57 44.79 -28.73
CA ARG A 150 13.55 44.55 -29.77
C ARG A 150 13.03 45.85 -30.39
N ALA A 151 13.12 46.97 -29.68
CA ALA A 151 12.57 48.25 -30.13
C ALA A 151 13.42 48.94 -31.19
N ASP A 152 14.75 48.85 -31.08
CA ASP A 152 15.68 49.61 -31.92
C ASP A 152 16.89 48.78 -32.41
N ASP A 153 16.88 47.45 -32.18
CA ASP A 153 17.93 46.50 -32.57
C ASP A 153 19.35 46.89 -32.09
N LYS A 154 19.46 47.74 -31.06
CA LYS A 154 20.74 48.08 -30.44
C LYS A 154 21.24 46.93 -29.57
N PRO A 155 22.55 46.62 -29.58
CA PRO A 155 23.13 45.59 -28.72
C PRO A 155 22.97 45.95 -27.25
N LEU A 156 22.62 44.96 -26.44
CA LEU A 156 22.41 45.11 -25.00
C LEU A 156 23.60 44.53 -24.23
N GLY A 157 24.55 45.39 -23.87
CA GLY A 157 25.61 45.03 -22.91
C GLY A 157 25.15 45.02 -21.45
N GLY A 158 25.78 44.20 -20.63
CA GLY A 158 25.48 44.06 -19.19
C GLY A 158 24.22 43.25 -18.87
N ALA A 159 23.65 42.49 -19.82
CA ALA A 159 22.58 41.55 -19.54
C ALA A 159 23.15 40.27 -18.91
N ALA A 160 22.51 39.78 -17.84
CA ALA A 160 22.85 38.51 -17.22
C ALA A 160 22.26 37.34 -18.04
N VAL A 161 23.10 36.38 -18.41
CA VAL A 161 22.71 35.17 -19.15
C VAL A 161 22.95 33.97 -18.25
N THR A 162 21.92 33.15 -18.01
CA THR A 162 22.03 31.90 -17.26
C THR A 162 21.68 30.73 -18.18
N VAL A 163 22.60 29.78 -18.30
CA VAL A 163 22.48 28.56 -19.13
C VAL A 163 22.38 27.37 -18.19
N THR A 164 21.21 26.72 -18.12
CA THR A 164 20.96 25.60 -17.20
C THR A 164 20.91 24.28 -17.96
N GLY A 165 21.76 23.33 -17.57
CA GLY A 165 21.86 22.01 -18.18
C GLY A 165 20.82 21.00 -17.68
N PRO A 166 20.72 19.82 -18.33
CA PRO A 166 19.76 18.77 -17.98
C PRO A 166 20.05 18.10 -16.62
N ASP A 167 21.27 18.26 -16.09
CA ASP A 167 21.66 17.84 -14.75
C ASP A 167 21.37 18.90 -13.66
N GLY A 168 20.81 20.05 -14.07
CA GLY A 168 20.49 21.17 -13.20
C GLY A 168 21.67 22.10 -12.88
N GLN A 169 22.86 21.88 -13.46
CA GLN A 169 23.98 22.82 -13.31
C GLN A 169 23.71 24.10 -14.11
N ALA A 170 23.94 25.25 -13.47
CA ALA A 170 23.76 26.56 -14.08
C ALA A 170 25.12 27.21 -14.36
N HIS A 171 25.30 27.69 -15.60
CA HIS A 171 26.45 28.45 -16.04
C HIS A 171 26.02 29.90 -16.28
N ALA A 172 26.72 30.85 -15.66
CA ALA A 172 26.43 32.27 -15.80
C ALA A 172 27.40 32.94 -16.79
N ALA A 173 26.87 33.82 -17.64
CA ALA A 173 27.62 34.72 -18.49
C ALA A 173 27.00 36.12 -18.43
N THR A 174 27.73 37.14 -18.88
CA THR A 174 27.23 38.51 -18.98
C THR A 174 27.57 39.06 -20.35
N THR A 175 26.63 39.77 -20.97
CA THR A 175 26.86 40.30 -22.33
C THR A 175 27.87 41.44 -22.34
N GLY A 176 28.78 41.42 -23.30
CA GLY A 176 29.71 42.52 -23.58
C GLY A 176 29.01 43.76 -24.17
N ALA A 177 29.72 44.88 -24.34
CA ALA A 177 29.15 46.13 -24.85
C ALA A 177 28.48 46.00 -26.23
N ASP A 178 28.90 45.02 -27.03
CA ASP A 178 28.34 44.67 -28.34
C ASP A 178 27.24 43.59 -28.27
N GLY A 179 26.81 43.22 -27.06
CA GLY A 179 25.76 42.24 -26.80
C GLY A 179 26.25 40.78 -26.79
N ASN A 180 27.53 40.50 -27.02
CA ASN A 180 28.07 39.13 -27.10
C ASN A 180 28.13 38.43 -25.74
N TRP A 181 27.80 37.14 -25.70
CA TRP A 181 28.03 36.25 -24.56
C TRP A 181 28.45 34.86 -25.02
N GLU A 182 29.09 34.11 -24.11
CA GLU A 182 29.60 32.76 -24.38
C GLU A 182 29.64 31.90 -23.12
N VAL A 183 29.33 30.61 -23.28
CA VAL A 183 29.54 29.54 -22.30
C VAL A 183 30.12 28.32 -23.03
N ALA A 184 31.34 27.93 -22.67
CA ALA A 184 32.05 26.78 -23.26
C ALA A 184 31.97 25.52 -22.36
N ASP A 185 32.55 24.41 -22.84
CA ASP A 185 32.67 23.15 -22.13
C ASP A 185 31.34 22.56 -21.62
N LEU A 186 30.30 22.70 -22.43
CA LEU A 186 28.96 22.19 -22.14
C LEU A 186 28.82 20.73 -22.60
N PRO A 187 28.47 19.79 -21.71
CA PRO A 187 28.03 18.46 -22.12
C PRO A 187 26.93 18.55 -23.18
N PHE A 188 26.86 17.57 -24.09
CA PHE A 188 25.76 17.54 -25.06
C PHE A 188 24.42 17.45 -24.32
N GLY A 189 23.39 18.10 -24.85
CA GLY A 189 22.07 18.09 -24.24
C GLY A 189 21.28 19.37 -24.49
N ARG A 190 20.05 19.38 -23.99
CA ARG A 190 19.16 20.55 -24.06
C ARG A 190 19.43 21.47 -22.88
N TYR A 191 19.67 22.75 -23.18
CA TYR A 191 19.91 23.79 -22.19
C TYR A 191 18.82 24.84 -22.24
N ASP A 192 18.36 25.26 -21.05
CA ASP A 192 17.48 26.40 -20.90
C ASP A 192 18.33 27.67 -20.69
N ILE A 193 18.14 28.68 -21.54
CA ILE A 193 18.86 29.95 -21.53
C ILE A 193 17.90 31.04 -21.06
N ALA A 194 18.21 31.67 -19.93
CA ALA A 194 17.49 32.82 -19.41
C ALA A 194 18.35 34.09 -19.52
N VAL A 195 17.79 35.17 -20.07
CA VAL A 195 18.45 36.47 -20.19
C VAL A 195 17.66 37.53 -19.46
N GLN A 196 18.35 38.30 -18.60
CA GLN A 196 17.76 39.35 -17.79
C GLN A 196 18.58 40.64 -17.89
N LYS A 197 17.89 41.78 -18.01
CA LYS A 197 18.48 43.13 -17.96
C LYS A 197 17.45 44.11 -17.39
N ASP A 198 17.90 45.04 -16.57
CA ASP A 198 17.04 46.08 -16.00
C ASP A 198 16.33 46.89 -17.10
N ALA A 199 15.06 47.23 -16.87
CA ALA A 199 14.15 47.86 -17.82
C ALA A 199 13.76 47.01 -19.05
N PHE A 200 14.07 45.71 -19.07
CA PHE A 200 13.62 44.76 -20.08
C PHE A 200 12.89 43.56 -19.45
N VAL A 201 11.94 42.99 -20.18
CA VAL A 201 11.27 41.73 -19.79
C VAL A 201 12.26 40.58 -19.95
N ALA A 202 12.36 39.72 -18.92
CA ALA A 202 13.22 38.55 -18.97
C ALA A 202 12.77 37.60 -20.10
N SER A 203 13.73 37.06 -20.85
CA SER A 203 13.48 36.13 -21.95
C SER A 203 14.07 34.77 -21.62
N THR A 204 13.33 33.71 -21.94
CA THR A 204 13.78 32.32 -21.79
C THR A 204 13.63 31.57 -23.11
N THR A 205 14.67 30.87 -23.54
CA THR A 205 14.64 29.94 -24.68
C THR A 205 15.32 28.62 -24.31
N ALA A 206 15.19 27.61 -25.15
CA ALA A 206 15.90 26.35 -24.98
C ALA A 206 16.61 25.94 -26.27
N GLU A 207 17.85 25.47 -26.17
CA GLU A 207 18.66 25.05 -27.31
C GLU A 207 19.35 23.71 -27.05
N GLU A 208 19.63 22.97 -28.13
CA GLU A 208 20.39 21.72 -28.08
C GLU A 208 21.87 22.00 -28.39
N VAL A 209 22.75 21.57 -27.48
CA VAL A 209 24.21 21.60 -27.67
C VAL A 209 24.64 20.26 -28.25
N GLU A 210 25.22 20.28 -29.45
CA GLU A 210 25.75 19.10 -30.13
C GLU A 210 27.25 18.92 -29.81
N PRO A 211 27.79 17.67 -29.82
CA PRO A 211 29.19 17.39 -29.52
C PRO A 211 30.16 18.16 -30.43
N ALA A 212 31.18 18.78 -29.84
CA ALA A 212 32.18 19.59 -30.53
C ALA A 212 31.62 20.74 -31.42
N ALA A 213 30.36 21.14 -31.22
CA ALA A 213 29.72 22.20 -31.99
C ALA A 213 29.64 23.53 -31.22
N GLU A 214 29.67 24.64 -31.96
CA GLU A 214 29.30 25.97 -31.47
C GLU A 214 27.89 26.31 -31.96
N THR A 215 26.94 26.48 -31.04
CA THR A 215 25.59 26.98 -31.37
C THR A 215 25.51 28.47 -31.06
N ARG A 216 25.15 29.27 -32.08
CA ARG A 216 25.05 30.74 -31.98
C ARG A 216 23.61 31.22 -31.93
N LEU A 217 23.29 32.04 -30.92
CA LEU A 217 21.96 32.56 -30.63
C LEU A 217 21.86 34.06 -30.89
N THR A 218 20.72 34.52 -31.39
CA THR A 218 20.36 35.94 -31.41
C THR A 218 19.06 36.14 -30.64
N LEU A 219 19.15 36.84 -29.50
CA LEU A 219 18.03 37.08 -28.59
C LEU A 219 17.65 38.57 -28.62
N ARG A 220 16.35 38.86 -28.60
CA ARG A 220 15.81 40.22 -28.58
C ARG A 220 14.94 40.42 -27.35
N LEU A 221 15.30 41.36 -26.48
CA LEU A 221 14.54 41.66 -25.27
C LEU A 221 13.56 42.81 -25.51
N GLU A 222 12.36 42.68 -24.96
CA GLU A 222 11.31 43.69 -25.03
C GLU A 222 11.45 44.67 -23.86
N GLY A 223 11.42 45.98 -24.15
CA GLY A 223 11.52 47.01 -23.12
C GLY A 223 10.25 47.04 -22.25
N VAL A 224 10.40 47.26 -20.95
CA VAL A 224 9.27 47.48 -20.04
C VAL A 224 8.79 48.92 -20.24
N ALA A 225 7.59 49.11 -20.77
CA ALA A 225 7.02 50.44 -20.93
C ALA A 225 6.86 51.12 -19.55
N PRO A 226 7.29 52.38 -19.38
CA PRO A 226 7.04 53.11 -18.14
C PRO A 226 5.54 53.31 -17.97
N VAL A 227 4.97 52.69 -16.94
CA VAL A 227 3.59 52.94 -16.52
C VAL A 227 3.56 54.32 -15.85
N ALA A 228 2.87 55.27 -16.47
CA ALA A 228 2.61 56.58 -15.88
C ALA A 228 1.77 56.41 -14.60
N PRO A 229 1.98 57.23 -13.56
CA PRO A 229 1.13 57.21 -12.37
C PRO A 229 -0.27 57.71 -12.77
N VAL A 230 -1.22 56.78 -12.84
CA VAL A 230 -2.63 57.11 -13.09
C VAL A 230 -3.20 57.68 -11.79
N ALA A 231 -3.68 58.91 -11.89
CA ALA A 231 -4.44 59.58 -10.86
C ALA A 231 -5.71 58.79 -10.50
N ASP A 232 -6.05 58.83 -9.23
CA ASP A 232 -7.23 58.24 -8.60
C ASP A 232 -8.52 58.62 -9.34
N ALA A 233 -8.99 57.72 -10.21
CA ALA A 233 -10.33 57.70 -10.73
C ALA A 233 -10.88 56.30 -10.42
N GLY A 234 -11.73 56.25 -9.40
CA GLY A 234 -12.29 55.03 -8.82
C GLY A 234 -12.68 54.01 -9.88
N ALA A 235 -11.93 52.92 -9.92
CA ALA A 235 -12.31 51.74 -10.68
C ALA A 235 -13.62 51.18 -10.09
N PRO A 236 -14.60 50.80 -10.93
CA PRO A 236 -15.76 50.09 -10.44
C PRO A 236 -15.29 48.80 -9.77
N LYS A 237 -15.74 48.55 -8.54
CA LYS A 237 -15.48 47.29 -7.83
C LYS A 237 -15.83 46.13 -8.78
N PRO A 238 -14.95 45.14 -8.97
CA PRO A 238 -15.28 43.95 -9.74
C PRO A 238 -16.58 43.38 -9.19
N LYS A 239 -17.51 43.01 -10.08
CA LYS A 239 -18.66 42.21 -9.67
C LYS A 239 -18.11 40.91 -9.08
N GLU A 240 -18.70 40.47 -7.98
CA GLU A 240 -18.28 39.28 -7.21
C GLU A 240 -18.21 38.00 -8.08
N GLU A 241 -18.87 38.00 -9.24
CA GLU A 241 -18.92 36.92 -10.22
C GLU A 241 -17.64 36.74 -11.06
N ASP A 242 -16.76 37.75 -11.15
CA ASP A 242 -15.51 37.70 -11.95
C ASP A 242 -14.26 37.38 -11.11
N ILE A 243 -14.43 37.06 -9.83
CA ILE A 243 -13.33 36.64 -8.95
C ILE A 243 -13.19 35.12 -9.04
N GLU A 244 -12.25 34.63 -9.83
CA GLU A 244 -11.86 33.21 -9.78
C GLU A 244 -11.20 32.91 -8.42
N GLU A 245 -11.90 32.17 -7.56
CA GLU A 245 -11.41 31.74 -6.26
C GLU A 245 -10.29 30.68 -6.43
N VAL A 246 -9.04 31.13 -6.49
CA VAL A 246 -7.87 30.23 -6.49
C VAL A 246 -7.68 29.64 -5.08
N ASN A 247 -8.28 28.47 -4.87
CA ASN A 247 -8.15 27.72 -3.62
C ASN A 247 -6.80 26.99 -3.54
N VAL A 248 -5.79 27.63 -2.93
CA VAL A 248 -4.51 26.98 -2.61
C VAL A 248 -4.69 26.02 -1.43
N ARG A 249 -4.79 24.72 -1.71
CA ARG A 249 -4.86 23.67 -0.68
C ARG A 249 -3.46 23.24 -0.23
N GLY A 250 -3.08 23.56 1.00
CA GLY A 250 -1.91 22.99 1.66
C GLY A 250 -2.26 21.71 2.43
N VAL A 251 -1.43 20.66 2.32
CA VAL A 251 -1.58 19.43 3.09
C VAL A 251 -0.97 19.63 4.48
N LYS A 252 -1.78 19.58 5.56
CA LYS A 252 -1.26 19.61 6.93
C LYS A 252 -0.44 18.33 7.15
N PRO A 253 0.80 18.40 7.68
CA PRO A 253 1.57 17.20 7.99
C PRO A 253 0.78 16.27 8.92
N PRO A 254 0.94 14.94 8.78
CA PRO A 254 0.25 13.99 9.65
C PRO A 254 0.63 14.19 11.11
N ARG A 255 -0.25 13.76 12.03
CA ARG A 255 0.01 13.74 13.48
C ARG A 255 0.74 12.46 13.88
N GLU A 256 0.62 11.43 13.06
CA GLU A 256 1.09 10.07 13.29
C GLU A 256 2.47 9.84 12.66
N VAL A 257 3.25 8.94 13.26
CA VAL A 257 4.56 8.52 12.72
C VAL A 257 4.37 7.86 11.36
N THR A 258 3.39 6.99 11.26
CA THR A 258 3.19 6.15 10.08
C THR A 258 1.76 6.28 9.63
N LYS A 259 1.56 7.21 8.69
CA LYS A 259 0.31 7.37 7.97
C LYS A 259 0.59 7.20 6.49
N ARG A 260 -0.14 6.29 5.85
CA ARG A 260 -0.13 6.14 4.39
C ARG A 260 -1.49 6.51 3.86
N THR A 261 -1.50 7.43 2.90
CA THR A 261 -2.73 7.90 2.27
C THR A 261 -2.67 7.63 0.78
N PHE A 262 -3.70 6.94 0.29
CA PHE A 262 -4.05 6.96 -1.13
C PHE A 262 -5.05 8.10 -1.35
N GLU A 263 -4.73 8.98 -2.29
CA GLU A 263 -5.64 10.05 -2.70
C GLU A 263 -6.53 9.58 -3.86
N GLN A 264 -7.69 10.22 -4.02
CA GLN A 264 -8.68 9.88 -5.05
C GLN A 264 -8.10 9.73 -6.47
N ARG A 265 -7.06 10.50 -6.82
CA ARG A 265 -6.41 10.45 -8.15
C ARG A 265 -5.65 9.15 -8.43
N GLU A 266 -5.28 8.41 -7.40
CA GLU A 266 -4.59 7.12 -7.49
C GLU A 266 -5.60 5.97 -7.42
N LEU A 267 -6.59 6.11 -6.53
CA LEU A 267 -7.55 5.06 -6.16
C LEU A 267 -8.25 4.37 -7.34
N SER A 268 -8.63 5.10 -8.40
CA SER A 268 -9.34 4.52 -9.55
C SER A 268 -8.44 3.87 -10.62
N ARG A 269 -7.12 3.92 -10.45
CA ARG A 269 -6.14 3.58 -11.51
C ARG A 269 -5.21 2.41 -11.14
N ILE A 270 -5.45 1.74 -10.01
CA ILE A 270 -4.56 0.72 -9.45
C ILE A 270 -4.87 -0.65 -10.08
N PRO A 271 -3.92 -1.30 -10.79
CA PRO A 271 -4.09 -2.63 -11.37
C PRO A 271 -4.33 -3.74 -10.34
N GLY A 272 -5.01 -4.81 -10.74
CA GLY A 272 -5.28 -5.97 -9.88
C GLY A 272 -6.29 -5.69 -8.76
N THR A 273 -7.06 -4.62 -8.90
CA THR A 273 -8.14 -4.24 -7.97
C THR A 273 -9.54 -4.52 -8.52
N ASN A 274 -9.69 -4.87 -9.80
CA ASN A 274 -11.00 -4.98 -10.45
C ASN A 274 -11.84 -3.69 -10.34
N GLY A 275 -11.17 -2.53 -10.39
CA GLY A 275 -11.82 -1.23 -10.24
C GLY A 275 -12.31 -0.93 -8.81
N ASP A 276 -11.78 -1.62 -7.80
CA ASP A 276 -12.15 -1.44 -6.40
C ASP A 276 -10.98 -0.88 -5.57
N ALA A 277 -11.04 0.42 -5.31
CA ALA A 277 -9.91 1.16 -4.79
C ALA A 277 -9.55 0.80 -3.34
N LEU A 278 -10.49 0.32 -2.53
CA LEU A 278 -10.19 -0.10 -1.16
C LEU A 278 -9.28 -1.34 -1.13
N ARG A 279 -9.21 -2.12 -2.22
CA ARG A 279 -8.25 -3.23 -2.33
C ARG A 279 -6.81 -2.74 -2.42
N ALA A 280 -6.58 -1.46 -2.75
CA ALA A 280 -5.24 -0.86 -2.76
C ALA A 280 -4.54 -0.94 -1.40
N ILE A 281 -5.28 -1.03 -0.28
CA ILE A 281 -4.71 -1.22 1.06
C ILE A 281 -3.78 -2.44 1.08
N GLN A 282 -4.14 -3.51 0.38
CA GLN A 282 -3.36 -4.76 0.32
C GLN A 282 -2.01 -4.58 -0.38
N ASN A 283 -1.79 -3.46 -1.06
CA ASN A 283 -0.56 -3.14 -1.77
C ASN A 283 0.42 -2.34 -0.90
N PHE A 284 0.01 -1.85 0.29
CA PHE A 284 0.89 -1.11 1.18
C PHE A 284 1.98 -2.00 1.81
N PRO A 285 3.14 -1.43 2.16
CA PRO A 285 4.12 -2.14 2.97
C PRO A 285 3.48 -2.60 4.29
N GLY A 286 3.96 -3.72 4.86
CA GLY A 286 3.45 -4.25 6.11
C GLY A 286 2.08 -4.92 6.02
N VAL A 287 1.44 -4.95 4.84
CA VAL A 287 0.16 -5.65 4.64
C VAL A 287 0.40 -7.01 3.99
N ALA A 288 0.34 -8.04 4.81
CA ALA A 288 0.49 -9.43 4.40
C ALA A 288 -0.74 -9.92 3.62
N ARG A 289 -0.54 -10.99 2.85
CA ARG A 289 -1.63 -11.64 2.12
C ARG A 289 -2.37 -12.58 3.05
N PRO A 290 -3.69 -12.42 3.26
CA PRO A 290 -4.46 -13.40 4.01
C PRO A 290 -4.49 -14.74 3.26
N PRO A 291 -4.49 -15.88 3.95
CA PRO A 291 -4.69 -17.18 3.31
C PRO A 291 -6.05 -17.24 2.60
N GLY A 292 -6.06 -17.67 1.33
CA GLY A 292 -7.27 -17.78 0.53
C GLY A 292 -8.05 -16.47 0.34
N LEU A 293 -9.34 -16.59 0.02
CA LEU A 293 -10.27 -15.47 -0.13
C LEU A 293 -10.94 -15.15 1.23
N ALA A 294 -10.17 -14.71 2.22
CA ALA A 294 -10.69 -14.41 3.56
C ALA A 294 -11.02 -12.93 3.82
N GLY A 295 -10.50 -11.99 3.03
CA GLY A 295 -10.86 -10.56 3.15
C GLY A 295 -10.33 -9.91 4.42
N LEU A 296 -9.27 -10.49 4.97
CA LEU A 296 -8.68 -10.12 6.24
C LEU A 296 -7.51 -9.16 6.02
N LEU A 297 -7.33 -8.23 6.96
CA LEU A 297 -6.18 -7.34 6.97
C LEU A 297 -5.14 -7.85 7.97
N ILE A 298 -4.02 -8.34 7.45
CA ILE A 298 -2.88 -8.77 8.26
C ILE A 298 -1.83 -7.66 8.20
N VAL A 299 -1.69 -6.93 9.30
CA VAL A 299 -0.79 -5.76 9.39
C VAL A 299 0.40 -6.12 10.26
N ARG A 300 1.63 -6.05 9.75
CA ARG A 300 2.88 -6.33 10.50
C ARG A 300 2.84 -7.67 11.26
N GLY A 301 2.26 -8.69 10.61
CA GLY A 301 2.08 -10.03 11.17
C GLY A 301 1.13 -10.10 12.37
N ALA A 302 0.24 -9.11 12.54
CA ALA A 302 -0.82 -9.10 13.54
C ALA A 302 -1.97 -10.05 13.15
N ALA A 303 -2.78 -10.46 14.13
CA ALA A 303 -4.03 -11.14 13.82
C ALA A 303 -5.03 -10.17 13.15
N PRO A 304 -5.92 -10.66 12.28
CA PRO A 304 -6.92 -9.81 11.61
C PRO A 304 -7.79 -8.98 12.55
N ASN A 305 -8.16 -9.53 13.71
CA ASN A 305 -8.93 -8.84 14.75
C ASN A 305 -8.10 -7.83 15.56
N GLU A 306 -6.79 -7.73 15.31
CA GLU A 306 -5.93 -6.66 15.83
C GLU A 306 -5.88 -5.48 14.84
N THR A 307 -6.73 -5.44 13.80
CA THR A 307 -6.87 -4.28 12.91
C THR A 307 -8.32 -3.83 12.84
N ASN A 308 -8.57 -2.55 13.13
CA ASN A 308 -9.92 -1.97 13.01
C ASN A 308 -10.06 -1.15 11.73
N VAL A 309 -11.25 -1.22 11.14
CA VAL A 309 -11.62 -0.43 9.96
C VAL A 309 -12.76 0.52 10.30
N PHE A 310 -12.63 1.77 9.86
CA PHE A 310 -13.58 2.86 10.10
C PHE A 310 -14.05 3.46 8.78
N VAL A 311 -15.27 4.00 8.79
CA VAL A 311 -15.80 4.90 7.76
C VAL A 311 -16.10 6.24 8.43
N ASP A 312 -15.30 7.26 8.12
CA ASP A 312 -15.32 8.56 8.80
C ASP A 312 -15.35 8.42 10.34
N GLY A 313 -14.46 7.58 10.88
CA GLY A 313 -14.35 7.32 12.31
C GLY A 313 -15.44 6.42 12.93
N THR A 314 -16.39 5.89 12.15
CA THR A 314 -17.37 4.88 12.60
C THR A 314 -16.88 3.47 12.32
N LEU A 315 -16.81 2.62 13.35
CA LEU A 315 -16.34 1.24 13.23
C LEU A 315 -17.29 0.39 12.37
N ILE A 316 -16.74 -0.36 11.42
CA ILE A 316 -17.46 -1.33 10.59
C ILE A 316 -16.93 -2.76 10.84
N PRO A 317 -17.77 -3.80 10.74
CA PRO A 317 -17.36 -5.17 11.03
C PRO A 317 -16.56 -5.81 9.88
N LEU A 318 -16.73 -5.31 8.65
CA LEU A 318 -16.16 -5.88 7.44
C LEU A 318 -15.89 -4.77 6.42
N VAL A 319 -14.76 -4.85 5.72
CA VAL A 319 -14.40 -3.91 4.63
C VAL A 319 -14.45 -4.55 3.24
N TYR A 320 -14.43 -5.88 3.15
CA TYR A 320 -14.41 -6.62 1.90
C TYR A 320 -15.42 -7.76 1.83
N HIS A 321 -16.09 -7.92 0.70
CA HIS A 321 -16.91 -9.09 0.39
C HIS A 321 -16.07 -10.27 -0.05
N PHE A 322 -16.55 -11.48 0.27
CA PHE A 322 -16.08 -12.76 -0.27
C PHE A 322 -14.57 -12.86 -0.42
N GLY A 323 -13.85 -12.37 0.58
CA GLY A 323 -12.43 -12.59 0.62
C GLY A 323 -11.51 -11.49 0.15
N GLY A 324 -12.01 -10.27 -0.07
CA GLY A 324 -11.19 -9.21 -0.66
C GLY A 324 -11.36 -9.11 -2.17
N LEU A 325 -12.44 -9.67 -2.73
CA LEU A 325 -12.75 -9.56 -4.17
C LEU A 325 -13.32 -8.17 -4.51
N SER A 326 -14.15 -7.64 -3.63
CA SER A 326 -14.74 -6.30 -3.66
C SER A 326 -14.82 -5.71 -2.26
N SER A 327 -14.98 -4.39 -2.16
CA SER A 327 -15.17 -3.65 -0.91
C SER A 327 -16.60 -3.15 -0.74
N VAL A 328 -16.93 -2.88 0.52
CA VAL A 328 -18.28 -2.46 0.97
C VAL A 328 -18.57 -0.97 0.70
N ILE A 329 -17.56 -0.16 0.38
CA ILE A 329 -17.71 1.26 0.06
C ILE A 329 -17.27 1.49 -1.40
N PRO A 330 -18.19 1.96 -2.28
CA PRO A 330 -17.85 2.23 -3.67
C PRO A 330 -16.69 3.21 -3.82
N THR A 331 -15.78 2.92 -4.76
CA THR A 331 -14.63 3.77 -5.11
C THR A 331 -15.03 5.23 -5.35
N GLU A 332 -16.18 5.44 -5.99
CA GLU A 332 -16.73 6.74 -6.38
C GLU A 332 -17.06 7.64 -5.19
N MET A 333 -17.27 7.06 -4.01
CA MET A 333 -17.60 7.78 -2.78
C MET A 333 -16.37 8.03 -1.89
N LEU A 334 -15.22 7.45 -2.22
CA LEU A 334 -13.99 7.61 -1.46
C LEU A 334 -13.37 8.98 -1.69
N GLU A 335 -13.08 9.68 -0.60
CA GLU A 335 -12.19 10.85 -0.61
C GLU A 335 -10.73 10.40 -0.47
N LYS A 336 -10.49 9.49 0.47
CA LYS A 336 -9.16 9.02 0.87
C LYS A 336 -9.25 7.71 1.64
N ILE A 337 -8.13 7.01 1.70
CA ILE A 337 -7.91 5.88 2.61
C ILE A 337 -6.71 6.21 3.48
N ASP A 338 -6.92 6.35 4.79
CA ASP A 338 -5.86 6.57 5.76
C ASP A 338 -5.51 5.22 6.44
N PHE A 339 -4.30 4.72 6.17
CA PHE A 339 -3.79 3.47 6.76
C PHE A 339 -2.68 3.76 7.78
N TYR A 340 -2.85 3.23 8.99
CA TYR A 340 -1.91 3.33 10.10
C TYR A 340 -1.47 1.92 10.52
N PRO A 341 -0.27 1.47 10.16
CA PRO A 341 0.22 0.13 10.50
C PRO A 341 0.67 -0.02 11.97
N GLY A 342 0.72 1.09 12.71
CA GLY A 342 1.12 1.17 14.12
C GLY A 342 1.20 2.64 14.55
N ASN A 343 1.57 2.91 15.81
CA ASN A 343 1.76 4.27 16.36
C ASN A 343 0.68 5.30 15.98
N PHE A 344 -0.59 4.86 15.99
CA PHE A 344 -1.74 5.68 15.62
C PHE A 344 -2.19 6.63 16.75
N SER A 345 -2.86 7.72 16.36
CA SER A 345 -3.38 8.78 17.25
C SER A 345 -4.33 8.24 18.34
N SER A 346 -4.31 8.87 19.52
CA SER A 346 -5.17 8.61 20.69
C SER A 346 -6.66 8.69 20.39
N GLN A 347 -7.05 9.32 19.27
CA GLN A 347 -8.42 9.28 18.77
C GLN A 347 -8.90 7.85 18.49
N TYR A 348 -7.98 6.91 18.17
CA TYR A 348 -8.26 5.49 17.99
C TYR A 348 -7.74 4.66 19.17
N GLY A 349 -8.44 3.57 19.50
CA GLY A 349 -8.05 2.63 20.55
C GLY A 349 -8.87 1.34 20.50
N ARG A 350 -8.82 0.56 21.59
CA ARG A 350 -9.47 -0.76 21.71
C ARG A 350 -9.00 -1.77 20.67
N VAL A 351 -7.75 -1.63 20.22
CA VAL A 351 -7.10 -2.47 19.21
C VAL A 351 -5.59 -2.32 19.35
N THR A 352 -4.84 -3.37 19.00
CA THR A 352 -3.39 -3.43 19.22
C THR A 352 -2.54 -3.44 17.96
N GLY A 353 -3.09 -3.66 16.76
CA GLY A 353 -2.32 -3.75 15.50
C GLY A 353 -2.41 -2.49 14.65
N GLY A 354 -3.37 -2.46 13.73
CA GLY A 354 -3.50 -1.41 12.73
C GLY A 354 -4.85 -0.68 12.73
N ILE A 355 -4.91 0.44 12.03
CA ILE A 355 -6.13 1.21 11.76
C ILE A 355 -6.23 1.47 10.25
N VAL A 356 -7.42 1.29 9.70
CA VAL A 356 -7.82 1.83 8.39
C VAL A 356 -8.99 2.77 8.63
N ASP A 357 -8.91 4.02 8.19
CA ASP A 357 -10.03 4.96 8.20
C ASP A 357 -10.34 5.43 6.78
N VAL A 358 -11.55 5.11 6.33
CA VAL A 358 -12.06 5.40 4.99
C VAL A 358 -12.82 6.71 5.04
N GLY A 359 -12.28 7.74 4.39
CA GLY A 359 -12.95 9.04 4.29
C GLY A 359 -13.94 9.05 3.13
N VAL A 360 -15.17 9.47 3.40
CA VAL A 360 -16.22 9.59 2.37
C VAL A 360 -16.36 11.05 1.96
N ARG A 361 -16.27 11.31 0.66
CA ARG A 361 -16.37 12.68 0.13
C ARG A 361 -17.78 13.24 0.28
N ALA A 362 -17.89 14.58 0.30
CA ALA A 362 -19.18 15.23 0.16
C ALA A 362 -19.78 14.97 -1.24
N PRO A 363 -21.12 14.87 -1.37
CA PRO A 363 -21.76 14.82 -2.67
C PRO A 363 -21.53 16.10 -3.47
N LYS A 364 -21.46 15.98 -4.79
CA LYS A 364 -21.36 17.15 -5.68
C LYS A 364 -22.60 18.04 -5.53
N SER A 365 -22.38 19.36 -5.58
CA SER A 365 -23.42 20.37 -5.34
C SER A 365 -23.70 21.27 -6.56
N ASP A 366 -23.04 21.01 -7.70
CA ASP A 366 -23.11 21.83 -8.91
C ASP A 366 -24.33 21.47 -9.78
N LYS A 367 -24.41 20.21 -10.22
CA LYS A 367 -25.49 19.67 -11.07
C LYS A 367 -25.78 18.23 -10.71
N LEU A 368 -26.73 17.61 -11.41
CA LEU A 368 -26.95 16.17 -11.31
C LEU A 368 -25.84 15.44 -12.08
N HIS A 369 -25.19 14.49 -11.42
CA HIS A 369 -24.24 13.56 -12.01
C HIS A 369 -24.75 12.14 -11.82
N GLY A 370 -24.49 11.27 -12.79
CA GLY A 370 -24.88 9.86 -12.72
C GLY A 370 -23.74 8.95 -13.16
N LEU A 371 -23.70 7.75 -12.58
CA LEU A 371 -22.75 6.71 -12.93
C LEU A 371 -23.44 5.35 -12.99
N ALA A 372 -23.11 4.59 -14.02
CA ALA A 372 -23.44 3.19 -14.14
C ALA A 372 -22.17 2.41 -14.52
N GLN A 373 -21.87 1.35 -13.77
CA GLN A 373 -20.78 0.43 -14.07
C GLN A 373 -21.28 -1.01 -14.01
N ALA A 374 -20.81 -1.85 -14.92
CA ALA A 374 -21.00 -3.28 -14.87
C ALA A 374 -19.69 -3.99 -15.24
N ASP A 375 -19.32 -4.99 -14.46
CA ASP A 375 -18.21 -5.88 -14.74
C ASP A 375 -18.57 -7.33 -14.38
N LEU A 376 -17.62 -8.27 -14.52
CA LEU A 376 -17.87 -9.68 -14.21
C LEU A 376 -18.21 -9.92 -12.73
N ILE A 377 -17.84 -9.01 -11.83
CA ILE A 377 -18.08 -9.17 -10.40
C ILE A 377 -19.46 -8.60 -10.06
N ASP A 378 -19.75 -7.37 -10.48
CA ASP A 378 -20.91 -6.63 -10.02
C ASP A 378 -21.41 -5.52 -10.96
N THR A 379 -22.61 -5.03 -10.64
CA THR A 379 -23.17 -3.80 -11.22
C THR A 379 -23.29 -2.74 -10.14
N ARG A 380 -22.92 -1.50 -10.47
CA ARG A 380 -22.95 -0.31 -9.61
C ARG A 380 -23.77 0.78 -10.28
N LEU A 381 -24.64 1.40 -9.51
CA LEU A 381 -25.39 2.60 -9.91
C LEU A 381 -25.18 3.68 -8.86
N MET A 382 -24.98 4.92 -9.31
CA MET A 382 -24.86 6.08 -8.43
C MET A 382 -25.48 7.31 -9.07
N ALA A 383 -26.11 8.15 -8.23
CA ALA A 383 -26.57 9.48 -8.60
C ALA A 383 -26.23 10.47 -7.49
N GLU A 384 -25.79 11.67 -7.84
CA GLU A 384 -25.49 12.73 -6.88
C GLU A 384 -25.76 14.12 -7.45
N GLY A 385 -26.05 15.10 -6.60
CA GLY A 385 -26.27 16.48 -7.03
C GLY A 385 -26.86 17.37 -5.95
N PRO A 386 -27.21 18.63 -6.27
CA PRO A 386 -27.90 19.52 -5.34
C PRO A 386 -29.34 19.05 -5.06
N ILE A 387 -29.92 19.49 -3.94
CA ILE A 387 -31.34 19.31 -3.59
C ILE A 387 -32.05 20.67 -3.62
N PRO A 388 -32.51 21.17 -4.78
CA PRO A 388 -32.96 22.56 -4.92
C PRO A 388 -34.16 22.92 -4.03
N PHE A 389 -35.08 21.97 -3.83
CA PHE A 389 -36.32 22.18 -3.07
C PHE A 389 -36.09 22.31 -1.54
N LEU A 390 -34.89 21.98 -1.04
CA LEU A 390 -34.51 22.19 0.38
C LEU A 390 -33.71 23.50 0.59
N GLY A 391 -33.46 24.26 -0.47
CA GLY A 391 -32.69 25.51 -0.45
C GLY A 391 -31.18 25.33 -0.73
N LYS A 392 -30.44 26.45 -0.73
CA LYS A 392 -29.00 26.47 -1.08
C LYS A 392 -28.14 25.63 -0.13
N GLY A 393 -27.07 25.01 -0.62
CA GLY A 393 -26.09 24.26 0.19
C GLY A 393 -26.50 22.84 0.57
N TRP A 394 -27.66 22.35 0.11
CA TRP A 394 -28.05 20.95 0.24
C TRP A 394 -27.60 20.13 -0.97
N SER A 395 -26.97 18.98 -0.74
CA SER A 395 -26.62 18.00 -1.76
C SER A 395 -26.92 16.57 -1.30
N PHE A 396 -27.11 15.68 -2.27
CA PHE A 396 -27.36 14.26 -2.01
C PHE A 396 -26.43 13.38 -2.84
N ALA A 397 -26.19 12.17 -2.36
CA ALA A 397 -25.71 11.05 -3.16
C ALA A 397 -26.47 9.78 -2.79
N VAL A 398 -26.80 8.96 -3.77
CA VAL A 398 -27.32 7.60 -3.58
C VAL A 398 -26.52 6.64 -4.45
N ALA A 399 -26.16 5.49 -3.89
CA ALA A 399 -25.44 4.45 -4.59
C ALA A 399 -25.96 3.07 -4.19
N GLY A 400 -25.90 2.13 -5.12
CA GLY A 400 -26.23 0.74 -4.91
C GLY A 400 -25.36 -0.18 -5.75
N ARG A 401 -25.04 -1.35 -5.20
CA ARG A 401 -24.23 -2.37 -5.86
C ARG A 401 -24.84 -3.76 -5.63
N ARG A 402 -24.80 -4.61 -6.66
CA ARG A 402 -25.17 -6.03 -6.58
C ARG A 402 -24.16 -6.86 -7.34
N SER A 403 -23.66 -7.92 -6.73
CA SER A 403 -22.82 -8.91 -7.42
C SER A 403 -23.61 -9.91 -8.25
N TRP A 404 -23.00 -10.50 -9.27
CA TRP A 404 -23.65 -11.50 -10.14
C TRP A 404 -22.91 -12.85 -10.20
N PHE A 405 -22.07 -13.19 -9.21
CA PHE A 405 -21.37 -14.49 -9.20
C PHE A 405 -22.36 -15.67 -9.32
N ASP A 406 -23.56 -15.53 -8.75
CA ASP A 406 -24.68 -16.47 -8.88
C ASP A 406 -25.01 -16.86 -10.32
N THR A 407 -24.81 -15.95 -11.28
CA THR A 407 -25.15 -16.18 -12.69
C THR A 407 -24.10 -16.95 -13.49
N TRP A 408 -22.79 -16.73 -13.26
CA TRP A 408 -21.74 -17.31 -14.10
C TRP A 408 -20.81 -18.30 -13.37
N LEU A 409 -20.62 -18.18 -12.05
CA LEU A 409 -19.67 -19.03 -11.33
C LEU A 409 -20.19 -20.46 -11.17
N LYS A 410 -21.51 -20.64 -11.00
CA LYS A 410 -22.11 -21.96 -10.85
C LYS A 410 -21.86 -22.88 -12.06
N PRO A 411 -22.16 -22.48 -13.32
CA PRO A 411 -21.84 -23.29 -14.49
C PRO A 411 -20.35 -23.65 -14.62
N VAL A 412 -19.45 -22.72 -14.26
CA VAL A 412 -18.00 -22.94 -14.32
C VAL A 412 -17.56 -23.98 -13.28
N LEU A 413 -18.08 -23.88 -12.05
CA LEU A 413 -17.78 -24.83 -10.97
C LEU A 413 -18.37 -26.22 -11.25
N ASP A 414 -19.60 -26.29 -11.78
CA ASP A 414 -20.23 -27.54 -12.20
C ASP A 414 -19.40 -28.23 -13.30
N ALA A 415 -18.94 -27.48 -14.31
CA ALA A 415 -18.06 -27.99 -15.37
C ALA A 415 -16.69 -28.45 -14.86
N ALA A 416 -16.18 -27.84 -13.79
CA ALA A 416 -14.94 -28.23 -13.11
C ALA A 416 -15.13 -29.43 -12.14
N GLY A 417 -16.32 -30.02 -12.07
CA GLY A 417 -16.63 -31.16 -11.18
C GLY A 417 -16.73 -30.79 -9.70
N ALA A 418 -16.80 -29.49 -9.37
CA ALA A 418 -16.97 -29.01 -8.00
C ALA A 418 -18.44 -29.16 -7.57
N GLY A 419 -18.69 -29.74 -6.40
CA GLY A 419 -20.04 -29.97 -5.86
C GLY A 419 -20.74 -28.72 -5.31
N VAL A 420 -20.62 -27.56 -5.97
CA VAL A 420 -21.10 -26.26 -5.47
C VAL A 420 -22.47 -25.93 -6.07
N THR A 421 -23.52 -25.86 -5.25
CA THR A 421 -24.91 -25.67 -5.73
C THR A 421 -25.36 -24.21 -5.86
N THR A 422 -24.65 -23.26 -5.24
CA THR A 422 -25.02 -21.83 -5.19
C THR A 422 -23.79 -20.94 -5.13
N ALA A 423 -23.77 -19.86 -5.90
CA ALA A 423 -22.66 -18.91 -5.92
C ALA A 423 -22.92 -17.67 -5.04
N PRO A 424 -21.88 -17.04 -4.50
CA PRO A 424 -21.98 -15.96 -3.51
C PRO A 424 -22.70 -14.72 -4.05
N VAL A 425 -23.51 -14.04 -3.24
CA VAL A 425 -24.14 -12.76 -3.62
C VAL A 425 -23.99 -11.73 -2.51
N TYR A 426 -23.58 -10.52 -2.88
CA TYR A 426 -23.57 -9.36 -2.00
C TYR A 426 -24.40 -8.20 -2.57
N TYR A 427 -24.92 -7.37 -1.66
CA TYR A 427 -25.61 -6.12 -1.93
C TYR A 427 -25.02 -5.01 -1.08
N ASP A 428 -24.72 -3.87 -1.70
CA ASP A 428 -24.32 -2.65 -0.99
C ASP A 428 -25.29 -1.52 -1.26
N TYR A 429 -25.48 -0.66 -0.27
CA TYR A 429 -26.37 0.47 -0.36
C TYR A 429 -25.80 1.64 0.42
N GLN A 430 -25.83 2.83 -0.19
CA GLN A 430 -25.41 4.07 0.43
C GLN A 430 -26.35 5.22 0.06
N ALA A 431 -26.67 6.07 1.03
CA ALA A 431 -27.38 7.32 0.83
C ALA A 431 -26.74 8.40 1.70
N ILE A 432 -26.48 9.56 1.13
CA ILE A 432 -25.92 10.73 1.80
C ILE A 432 -26.82 11.93 1.55
N VAL A 433 -27.07 12.70 2.61
CA VAL A 433 -27.58 14.07 2.52
C VAL A 433 -26.59 14.97 3.26
N ASN A 434 -26.10 16.00 2.57
CA ASN A 434 -25.15 16.97 3.12
C ASN A 434 -25.77 18.37 3.11
N LYS A 435 -25.49 19.14 4.16
CA LYS A 435 -25.80 20.55 4.27
C LYS A 435 -24.54 21.32 4.62
N ASP A 436 -24.06 22.12 3.69
CA ASP A 436 -23.06 23.15 3.96
C ASP A 436 -23.80 24.45 4.31
N PHE A 437 -23.62 24.94 5.53
CA PHE A 437 -24.20 26.21 5.99
C PHE A 437 -23.33 27.38 5.50
N ASP A 438 -22.02 27.22 5.61
CA ASP A 438 -20.98 28.14 5.14
C ASP A 438 -19.63 27.40 5.00
N LYS A 439 -18.52 28.14 4.84
CA LYS A 439 -17.16 27.56 4.72
C LYS A 439 -16.63 26.93 6.04
N LYS A 440 -17.30 27.14 7.18
CA LYS A 440 -16.88 26.73 8.53
C LYS A 440 -17.75 25.61 9.10
N GLN A 441 -19.02 25.52 8.69
CA GLN A 441 -20.02 24.66 9.28
C GLN A 441 -20.71 23.76 8.25
N SER A 442 -20.71 22.45 8.51
CA SER A 442 -21.48 21.47 7.74
C SER A 442 -22.06 20.35 8.59
N VAL A 443 -23.17 19.79 8.12
CA VAL A 443 -23.82 18.58 8.66
C VAL A 443 -23.99 17.57 7.53
N ARG A 444 -23.63 16.31 7.78
CA ARG A 444 -23.85 15.20 6.86
C ARG A 444 -24.58 14.07 7.55
N PHE A 445 -25.62 13.56 6.92
CA PHE A 445 -26.28 12.32 7.28
C PHE A 445 -25.94 11.26 6.23
N MET A 446 -25.57 10.06 6.66
CA MET A 446 -25.20 8.96 5.80
C MET A 446 -25.85 7.67 6.29
N PHE A 447 -26.58 6.99 5.41
CA PHE A 447 -27.00 5.61 5.59
C PHE A 447 -26.11 4.73 4.71
N PHE A 448 -25.54 3.67 5.27
CA PHE A 448 -24.74 2.73 4.48
C PHE A 448 -24.75 1.33 5.06
N GLY A 449 -24.60 0.32 4.21
CA GLY A 449 -24.55 -1.06 4.66
C GLY A 449 -24.26 -2.04 3.53
N SER A 450 -24.18 -3.31 3.93
CA SER A 450 -23.87 -4.46 3.09
C SER A 450 -24.64 -5.71 3.59
N ASP A 451 -25.00 -6.62 2.70
CA ASP A 451 -25.52 -7.98 3.00
C ASP A 451 -24.84 -8.99 2.07
N ASP A 452 -24.16 -9.96 2.66
CA ASP A 452 -23.36 -10.99 2.01
C ASP A 452 -23.94 -12.36 2.33
N ARG A 453 -24.13 -13.19 1.30
CA ARG A 453 -24.64 -14.56 1.42
C ARG A 453 -23.79 -15.54 0.63
N LEU A 454 -23.36 -16.61 1.29
CA LEU A 454 -22.74 -17.78 0.69
C LEU A 454 -23.47 -19.03 1.19
N ALA A 455 -23.84 -19.93 0.28
CA ALA A 455 -24.43 -21.23 0.60
C ALA A 455 -23.78 -22.31 -0.27
N LEU A 456 -23.36 -23.40 0.36
CA LEU A 456 -22.64 -24.50 -0.24
C LEU A 456 -23.27 -25.83 0.21
N LEU A 457 -23.17 -26.87 -0.62
CA LEU A 457 -23.56 -28.22 -0.26
C LEU A 457 -22.30 -29.09 -0.12
N VAL A 458 -21.96 -29.45 1.11
CA VAL A 458 -20.81 -30.31 1.41
C VAL A 458 -21.21 -31.77 1.17
N LYS A 459 -20.96 -32.25 -0.06
CA LYS A 459 -21.28 -33.63 -0.46
C LYS A 459 -20.26 -34.66 0.02
N ARG A 460 -18.99 -34.24 0.17
CA ARG A 460 -17.87 -35.10 0.59
C ARG A 460 -17.13 -34.41 1.73
N PRO A 461 -17.51 -34.67 2.99
CA PRO A 461 -16.83 -34.08 4.13
C PRO A 461 -15.38 -34.56 4.22
N ASN A 462 -14.53 -33.75 4.88
CA ASN A 462 -13.19 -34.20 5.22
C ASN A 462 -13.30 -35.47 6.07
N ALA A 463 -12.49 -36.47 5.79
CA ALA A 463 -12.58 -37.75 6.49
C ALA A 463 -12.19 -37.68 7.98
N SER A 464 -11.49 -36.62 8.42
CA SER A 464 -11.30 -36.31 9.85
C SER A 464 -12.52 -35.67 10.52
N GLU A 465 -13.47 -35.17 9.73
CA GLU A 465 -14.74 -34.59 10.18
C GLU A 465 -15.92 -35.13 9.34
N PRO A 466 -16.19 -36.45 9.37
CA PRO A 466 -17.18 -37.09 8.49
C PRO A 466 -18.61 -36.59 8.72
N THR A 467 -18.89 -35.98 9.88
CA THR A 467 -20.19 -35.38 10.20
C THR A 467 -20.36 -33.97 9.65
N ALA A 468 -19.33 -33.39 9.01
CA ALA A 468 -19.39 -32.06 8.37
C ALA A 468 -20.12 -32.05 7.00
N SER A 469 -20.96 -33.05 6.71
CA SER A 469 -21.74 -33.13 5.47
C SER A 469 -23.01 -32.28 5.53
N GLY A 470 -23.54 -31.89 4.36
CA GLY A 470 -24.84 -31.20 4.25
C GLY A 470 -24.71 -29.72 3.88
N SER A 471 -25.74 -28.93 4.16
CA SER A 471 -25.73 -27.49 3.83
C SER A 471 -24.78 -26.72 4.74
N ALA A 472 -23.87 -25.97 4.14
CA ALA A 472 -23.05 -24.99 4.81
C ALA A 472 -23.43 -23.59 4.32
N SER A 473 -23.65 -22.63 5.22
CA SER A 473 -23.90 -21.25 4.82
C SER A 473 -23.16 -20.25 5.70
N LEU A 474 -22.77 -19.14 5.10
CA LEU A 474 -22.18 -17.99 5.75
C LEU A 474 -22.94 -16.75 5.30
N GLY A 475 -23.43 -15.98 6.27
CA GLY A 475 -24.09 -14.70 6.07
C GLY A 475 -23.39 -13.63 6.90
N THR A 476 -23.11 -12.48 6.30
CA THR A 476 -22.65 -11.29 7.04
C THR A 476 -23.43 -10.09 6.54
N ALA A 477 -23.99 -9.29 7.43
CA ALA A 477 -24.71 -8.09 7.04
C ALA A 477 -24.48 -6.98 8.06
N PHE A 478 -24.45 -5.74 7.60
CA PHE A 478 -24.50 -4.59 8.49
C PHE A 478 -25.17 -3.40 7.85
N TYR A 479 -25.68 -2.49 8.67
CA TYR A 479 -26.01 -1.14 8.25
C TYR A 479 -25.67 -0.13 9.34
N ARG A 480 -25.52 1.13 8.95
CA ARG A 480 -25.24 2.28 9.81
C ARG A 480 -26.05 3.48 9.35
N PHE A 481 -26.66 4.17 10.31
CA PHE A 481 -27.10 5.55 10.20
C PHE A 481 -26.07 6.41 10.92
N GLN A 482 -25.39 7.27 10.19
CA GLN A 482 -24.31 8.13 10.68
C GLN A 482 -24.71 9.60 10.51
N ALA A 483 -24.48 10.40 11.53
CA ALA A 483 -24.56 11.85 11.50
C ALA A 483 -23.17 12.43 11.82
N ARG A 484 -22.68 13.32 10.96
CA ARG A 484 -21.42 14.04 11.13
C ARG A 484 -21.69 15.53 11.17
N TYR A 485 -21.16 16.20 12.18
CA TYR A 485 -21.16 17.64 12.33
C TYR A 485 -19.72 18.14 12.37
N LYS A 486 -19.43 19.17 11.59
CA LYS A 486 -18.15 19.89 11.61
C LYS A 486 -18.44 21.37 11.74
N ASN A 487 -17.81 22.03 12.71
CA ASN A 487 -17.92 23.46 12.89
C ASN A 487 -16.59 24.08 13.33
N ARG A 488 -16.06 25.01 12.54
CA ARG A 488 -14.99 25.90 12.95
C ARG A 488 -15.58 27.13 13.64
N ILE A 489 -15.81 26.99 14.95
CA ILE A 489 -16.41 28.01 15.81
C ILE A 489 -15.59 29.32 15.77
N SER A 490 -14.27 29.22 15.75
CA SER A 490 -13.35 30.36 15.66
C SER A 490 -12.11 30.01 14.84
N ASP A 491 -11.19 30.95 14.63
CA ASP A 491 -9.91 30.64 13.98
C ASP A 491 -9.01 29.69 14.80
N ASN A 492 -9.32 29.55 16.08
CA ASN A 492 -8.58 28.74 17.04
C ASN A 492 -9.33 27.49 17.49
N THR A 493 -10.63 27.36 17.20
CA THR A 493 -11.48 26.29 17.73
C THR A 493 -12.24 25.60 16.61
N GLU A 494 -12.05 24.29 16.48
CA GLU A 494 -12.84 23.43 15.59
C GLU A 494 -13.45 22.29 16.39
N VAL A 495 -14.73 22.00 16.14
CA VAL A 495 -15.48 20.91 16.76
C VAL A 495 -15.88 19.92 15.67
N ARG A 496 -15.68 18.63 15.95
CA ARG A 496 -16.13 17.52 15.10
C ARG A 496 -16.91 16.55 15.96
N VAL A 497 -18.10 16.18 15.49
CA VAL A 497 -18.93 15.16 16.13
C VAL A 497 -19.36 14.15 15.08
N VAL A 498 -19.20 12.87 15.38
CA VAL A 498 -19.70 11.75 14.58
C VAL A 498 -20.50 10.86 15.51
N ALA A 499 -21.79 10.70 15.23
CA ALA A 499 -22.65 9.75 15.91
C ALA A 499 -23.12 8.72 14.89
N ALA A 500 -23.18 7.45 15.27
CA ALA A 500 -23.73 6.41 14.40
C ALA A 500 -24.47 5.35 15.20
N ALA A 501 -25.56 4.83 14.62
CA ALA A 501 -26.30 3.69 15.14
C ALA A 501 -26.55 2.67 14.02
N GLY A 502 -26.65 1.39 14.33
CA GLY A 502 -26.80 0.39 13.29
C GLY A 502 -27.04 -1.02 13.80
N LYS A 503 -26.81 -1.98 12.90
CA LYS A 503 -26.87 -3.41 13.19
C LYS A 503 -25.70 -4.10 12.50
N ASP A 504 -25.11 -5.09 13.17
CA ASP A 504 -24.23 -6.09 12.57
C ASP A 504 -24.87 -7.47 12.75
N ALA A 505 -24.70 -8.34 11.77
CA ALA A 505 -25.14 -9.72 11.82
C ALA A 505 -24.09 -10.63 11.19
N VAL A 506 -23.74 -11.71 11.88
CA VAL A 506 -22.90 -12.80 11.37
C VAL A 506 -23.64 -14.10 11.64
N GLU A 507 -23.85 -14.89 10.60
CA GLU A 507 -24.54 -16.17 10.65
C GLU A 507 -23.70 -17.23 9.95
N PHE A 508 -23.41 -18.32 10.64
CA PHE A 508 -22.78 -19.51 10.09
C PHE A 508 -23.66 -20.72 10.39
N ASN A 509 -23.89 -21.58 9.40
CA ASN A 509 -24.59 -22.84 9.58
C ASN A 509 -23.81 -23.97 8.89
N LEU A 510 -23.77 -25.14 9.51
CA LEU A 510 -23.19 -26.36 8.96
C LEU A 510 -24.04 -27.56 9.44
N GLY A 511 -24.88 -28.08 8.56
CA GLY A 511 -25.93 -29.03 8.95
C GLY A 511 -26.82 -28.41 10.03
N ASP A 512 -26.99 -29.12 11.14
CA ASP A 512 -27.75 -28.65 12.32
C ASP A 512 -26.97 -27.70 13.23
N ASN A 513 -25.65 -27.60 13.05
CA ASN A 513 -24.80 -26.73 13.86
C ASN A 513 -24.87 -25.28 13.34
N TYR A 514 -24.88 -24.32 14.25
CA TYR A 514 -24.94 -22.91 13.87
C TYR A 514 -24.24 -21.99 14.86
N PHE A 515 -23.86 -20.83 14.35
CA PHE A 515 -23.41 -19.68 15.12
C PHE A 515 -24.10 -18.43 14.55
N LYS A 516 -24.88 -17.73 15.37
CA LYS A 516 -25.59 -16.51 14.99
C LYS A 516 -25.25 -15.42 15.99
N LEU A 517 -24.77 -14.29 15.50
CA LEU A 517 -24.47 -13.11 16.29
C LEU A 517 -25.16 -11.91 15.67
N LYS A 518 -25.94 -11.18 16.45
CA LYS A 518 -26.50 -9.88 16.08
C LYS A 518 -26.02 -8.85 17.08
N THR A 519 -25.55 -7.71 16.62
CA THR A 519 -25.20 -6.57 17.49
C THR A 519 -25.87 -5.30 16.98
N TYR A 520 -26.14 -4.36 17.89
CA TYR A 520 -26.84 -3.11 17.59
C TYR A 520 -25.98 -1.91 18.02
N PRO A 521 -24.84 -1.66 17.36
CA PRO A 521 -23.88 -0.67 17.82
C PRO A 521 -24.44 0.75 17.73
N VAL A 522 -24.27 1.49 18.82
CA VAL A 522 -24.43 2.94 18.91
C VAL A 522 -23.08 3.52 19.32
N SER A 523 -22.58 4.46 18.55
CA SER A 523 -21.28 5.09 18.75
C SER A 523 -21.37 6.60 18.69
N LEU A 524 -20.56 7.27 19.49
CA LEU A 524 -20.38 8.71 19.51
C LEU A 524 -18.89 9.01 19.62
N ARG A 525 -18.38 9.81 18.70
CA ARG A 525 -17.06 10.42 18.79
C ARG A 525 -17.23 11.93 18.69
N ALA A 526 -16.70 12.65 19.68
CA ALA A 526 -16.65 14.11 19.64
C ALA A 526 -15.22 14.56 19.95
N GLU A 527 -14.72 15.52 19.18
CA GLU A 527 -13.40 16.11 19.33
C GLU A 527 -13.49 17.64 19.26
N VAL A 528 -12.78 18.30 20.16
CA VAL A 528 -12.51 19.74 20.11
C VAL A 528 -11.02 19.93 19.85
N SER A 529 -10.69 20.56 18.71
CA SER A 529 -9.35 21.02 18.39
C SER A 529 -9.21 22.49 18.78
N GLN A 530 -8.35 22.81 19.74
CA GLN A 530 -8.12 24.14 20.26
C GLN A 530 -6.66 24.58 20.06
N LYS A 531 -6.43 25.69 19.34
CA LYS A 531 -5.14 26.37 19.32
C LYS A 531 -4.98 27.16 20.61
N LEU A 532 -3.99 26.79 21.42
CA LEU A 532 -3.70 27.45 22.72
C LEU A 532 -2.69 28.58 22.56
N GLY A 533 -1.89 28.56 21.49
CA GLY A 533 -0.89 29.56 21.19
C GLY A 533 -0.17 29.26 19.89
N LYS A 534 0.85 30.07 19.56
CA LYS A 534 1.68 29.83 18.38
C LYS A 534 2.37 28.47 18.51
N GLY A 535 2.00 27.56 17.61
CA GLY A 535 2.59 26.23 17.55
C GLY A 535 2.12 25.24 18.62
N VAL A 536 1.07 25.54 19.38
CA VAL A 536 0.47 24.64 20.38
C VAL A 536 -1.00 24.42 20.05
N THR A 537 -1.39 23.16 19.78
CA THR A 537 -2.78 22.76 19.54
C THR A 537 -3.14 21.57 20.43
N MET A 538 -4.19 21.69 21.22
CA MET A 538 -4.77 20.61 22.02
C MET A 538 -5.96 20.00 21.29
N ASN A 539 -6.09 18.67 21.32
CA ASN A 539 -7.20 17.93 20.72
C ASN A 539 -7.77 17.00 21.78
N ALA A 540 -8.86 17.44 22.41
CA ALA A 540 -9.53 16.68 23.46
C ALA A 540 -10.79 16.04 22.89
N GLY A 541 -11.05 14.78 23.23
CA GLY A 541 -12.22 14.09 22.73
C GLY A 541 -12.74 12.95 23.60
N ILE A 542 -13.95 12.54 23.26
CA ILE A 542 -14.65 11.39 23.83
C ILE A 542 -14.97 10.40 22.72
N ASP A 543 -15.00 9.12 23.06
CA ASP A 543 -15.29 8.03 22.13
C ASP A 543 -16.08 6.92 22.85
N TRP A 544 -17.38 6.88 22.63
CA TRP A 544 -18.31 5.94 23.25
C TRP A 544 -18.76 4.89 22.25
N LEU A 545 -18.74 3.62 22.69
CA LEU A 545 -19.34 2.50 21.99
C LEU A 545 -20.26 1.74 22.94
N TRP A 546 -21.53 1.63 22.57
CA TRP A 546 -22.55 0.82 23.24
C TRP A 546 -23.15 -0.12 22.21
N ALA A 547 -22.98 -1.42 22.41
CA ALA A 547 -23.46 -2.43 21.47
C ALA A 547 -24.17 -3.56 22.22
N PRO A 548 -25.51 -3.46 22.38
CA PRO A 548 -26.34 -4.61 22.71
C PRO A 548 -26.14 -5.72 21.69
N TYR A 549 -26.22 -6.96 22.14
CA TYR A 549 -26.02 -8.12 21.29
C TYR A 549 -26.96 -9.24 21.67
N ASP A 550 -27.21 -10.11 20.70
CA ASP A 550 -27.85 -11.42 20.85
C ASP A 550 -26.96 -12.47 20.17
N VAL A 551 -26.81 -13.62 20.80
CA VAL A 551 -26.10 -14.78 20.25
C VAL A 551 -26.91 -16.04 20.43
N SER A 552 -26.83 -16.87 19.40
CA SER A 552 -27.30 -18.24 19.44
C SER A 552 -26.21 -19.13 18.88
N VAL A 553 -25.75 -20.11 19.65
CA VAL A 553 -24.73 -21.07 19.25
C VAL A 553 -25.26 -22.48 19.46
N ARG A 554 -25.08 -23.32 18.45
CA ARG A 554 -25.22 -24.78 18.54
C ARG A 554 -23.96 -25.39 17.97
N LEU A 555 -22.99 -25.62 18.86
CA LEU A 555 -21.71 -26.24 18.54
C LEU A 555 -21.23 -27.07 19.73
N PRO A 556 -20.48 -28.15 19.50
CA PRO A 556 -19.78 -28.83 20.58
C PRO A 556 -18.79 -27.88 21.28
N PRO A 557 -18.56 -28.02 22.60
CA PRO A 557 -17.54 -27.23 23.27
C PRO A 557 -16.15 -27.63 22.77
N PRO A 558 -15.21 -26.68 22.58
CA PRO A 558 -13.83 -27.02 22.24
C PRO A 558 -13.21 -27.93 23.31
N PRO A 559 -12.23 -28.78 22.96
CA PRO A 559 -11.51 -29.59 23.93
C PRO A 559 -10.91 -28.74 25.07
N ARG A 560 -10.84 -29.29 26.28
CA ARG A 560 -10.11 -28.68 27.41
C ARG A 560 -8.62 -28.96 27.25
N PRO A 561 -7.73 -28.05 27.72
CA PRO A 561 -6.31 -28.37 27.83
C PRO A 561 -6.11 -29.69 28.60
N GLY A 562 -5.39 -30.65 28.01
CA GLY A 562 -5.15 -31.98 28.58
C GLY A 562 -6.29 -32.99 28.40
N GLU A 563 -7.41 -32.62 27.77
CA GLU A 563 -8.45 -33.59 27.38
C GLU A 563 -7.91 -34.50 26.27
N PRO A 564 -8.07 -35.84 26.37
CA PRO A 564 -7.69 -36.75 25.30
C PRO A 564 -8.40 -36.38 23.99
N PRO A 565 -7.81 -36.66 22.82
CA PRO A 565 -8.45 -36.37 21.54
C PRO A 565 -9.78 -37.12 21.40
N GLY A 566 -10.89 -36.41 21.54
CA GLY A 566 -12.23 -37.00 21.47
C GLY A 566 -12.78 -36.95 20.05
N GLY A 567 -12.37 -37.88 19.18
CA GLY A 567 -12.97 -38.11 17.85
C GLY A 567 -13.12 -36.86 16.97
N PRO A 568 -13.95 -36.94 15.91
CA PRO A 568 -14.36 -35.77 15.13
C PRO A 568 -15.09 -34.74 16.00
N PHE A 569 -14.68 -33.48 15.92
CA PHE A 569 -15.21 -32.42 16.79
C PHE A 569 -16.73 -32.28 16.62
N LEU A 570 -17.22 -32.30 15.38
CA LEU A 570 -18.63 -32.11 15.07
C LEU A 570 -19.51 -33.32 15.39
N ALA A 571 -18.92 -34.48 15.73
CA ALA A 571 -19.65 -35.67 16.16
C ALA A 571 -19.98 -35.65 17.66
N ARG A 572 -19.34 -34.76 18.43
CA ARG A 572 -19.61 -34.61 19.87
C ARG A 572 -21.01 -34.00 20.10
N PRO A 573 -21.66 -34.28 21.24
CA PRO A 573 -22.93 -33.66 21.59
C PRO A 573 -22.82 -32.12 21.55
N PRO A 574 -23.67 -31.43 20.77
CA PRO A 574 -23.62 -29.97 20.68
C PRO A 574 -24.18 -29.36 21.96
N LEU A 575 -23.60 -28.22 22.36
CA LEU A 575 -24.20 -27.37 23.36
C LEU A 575 -25.03 -26.29 22.64
N VAL A 576 -26.28 -26.12 23.07
CA VAL A 576 -27.14 -25.02 22.63
C VAL A 576 -27.08 -23.91 23.67
N VAL A 577 -26.89 -22.71 23.16
CA VAL A 577 -26.50 -21.53 23.90
C VAL A 577 -27.25 -20.37 23.29
N ASP A 578 -28.06 -19.68 24.10
CA ASP A 578 -28.76 -18.48 23.70
C ASP A 578 -28.51 -17.42 24.76
N GLU A 579 -28.00 -16.26 24.35
CA GLU A 579 -27.71 -15.17 25.26
C GLU A 579 -27.89 -13.80 24.62
N SER A 580 -28.36 -12.86 25.41
CA SER A 580 -28.29 -11.43 25.13
C SER A 580 -27.42 -10.71 26.16
N GLY A 581 -26.82 -9.61 25.73
CA GLY A 581 -25.92 -8.83 26.56
C GLY A 581 -25.59 -7.49 25.96
N THR A 582 -24.54 -6.85 26.45
CA THR A 582 -24.18 -5.51 26.02
C THR A 582 -22.70 -5.23 26.22
N SER A 583 -22.01 -4.88 25.14
CA SER A 583 -20.69 -4.26 25.18
C SER A 583 -20.83 -2.77 25.45
N TYR A 584 -20.09 -2.26 26.42
CA TYR A 584 -20.04 -0.84 26.76
C TYR A 584 -18.59 -0.42 26.98
N ARG A 585 -18.10 0.46 26.10
CA ARG A 585 -16.68 0.82 26.02
C ARG A 585 -16.53 2.35 25.82
N PRO A 586 -16.75 3.17 26.86
CA PRO A 586 -16.49 4.59 26.78
C PRO A 586 -14.98 4.86 26.88
N ALA A 587 -14.56 5.95 26.26
CA ALA A 587 -13.19 6.43 26.33
C ALA A 587 -13.14 7.95 26.30
N ILE A 588 -12.07 8.47 26.87
CA ILE A 588 -11.65 9.87 26.74
C ILE A 588 -10.21 9.89 26.23
N TYR A 589 -9.86 10.92 25.47
CA TYR A 589 -8.51 11.10 24.98
C TYR A 589 -8.14 12.57 24.87
N ASP A 590 -6.84 12.83 24.92
CA ASP A 590 -6.25 14.13 24.64
C ASP A 590 -4.97 13.95 23.82
N GLU A 591 -4.71 14.92 22.94
CA GLU A 591 -3.45 15.05 22.20
C GLU A 591 -2.99 16.51 22.14
N VAL A 592 -1.78 16.76 22.63
CA VAL A 592 -1.11 18.05 22.52
C VAL A 592 -0.09 18.00 21.39
N GLU A 593 -0.33 18.78 20.34
CA GLU A 593 0.54 19.00 19.19
C GLU A 593 1.38 20.26 19.44
N LEU A 594 2.69 20.08 19.61
CA LEU A 594 3.70 21.13 19.79
C LEU A 594 4.55 21.26 18.54
N THR A 595 4.82 22.49 18.10
CA THR A 595 5.78 22.82 17.03
C THR A 595 6.81 23.81 17.57
N PRO A 596 7.65 23.37 18.53
CA PRO A 596 8.53 24.24 19.32
C PRO A 596 9.62 24.94 18.49
N TRP A 597 10.01 24.37 17.35
CA TRP A 597 10.96 24.94 16.40
C TRP A 597 10.54 24.59 14.97
N PRO A 598 11.00 25.35 13.95
CA PRO A 598 10.49 25.14 12.60
C PRO A 598 10.92 23.79 12.01
N GLY A 599 9.97 23.08 11.41
CA GLY A 599 10.14 21.69 10.94
C GLY A 599 10.01 20.63 12.05
N GLY A 600 10.01 21.03 13.33
CA GLY A 600 9.84 20.13 14.46
C GLY A 600 8.38 20.00 14.88
N ARG A 601 7.95 18.78 15.20
CA ARG A 601 6.63 18.48 15.76
C ARG A 601 6.74 17.38 16.81
N ILE A 602 6.13 17.63 17.96
CA ILE A 602 5.96 16.66 19.04
C ILE A 602 4.46 16.51 19.28
N VAL A 603 3.96 15.28 19.27
CA VAL A 603 2.57 14.97 19.62
C VAL A 603 2.58 14.03 20.80
N SER A 604 2.18 14.52 21.96
CA SER A 604 1.95 13.71 23.15
C SER A 604 0.46 13.46 23.31
N GLY A 605 0.06 12.21 23.46
CA GLY A 605 -1.33 11.84 23.62
C GLY A 605 -1.54 10.84 24.74
N VAL A 606 -2.73 10.86 25.32
CA VAL A 606 -3.18 9.83 26.26
C VAL A 606 -4.60 9.43 25.91
N ARG A 607 -4.88 8.14 25.99
CA ARG A 607 -6.24 7.60 25.88
C ARG A 607 -6.54 6.78 27.12
N VAL A 608 -7.75 6.94 27.64
CA VAL A 608 -8.28 6.16 28.76
C VAL A 608 -9.55 5.46 28.29
N ASP A 609 -9.53 4.13 28.21
CA ASP A 609 -10.67 3.30 27.85
C ASP A 609 -11.20 2.56 29.10
N TYR A 610 -12.51 2.46 29.25
CA TYR A 610 -13.14 1.50 30.16
C TYR A 610 -13.76 0.38 29.34
N ALA A 611 -13.64 -0.87 29.79
CA ALA A 611 -14.33 -2.00 29.18
C ALA A 611 -15.21 -2.70 30.22
N LYS A 612 -16.54 -2.69 29.99
CA LYS A 612 -17.50 -3.39 30.87
C LYS A 612 -17.21 -4.89 31.02
N ASP A 613 -16.71 -5.51 29.95
CA ASP A 613 -16.44 -6.95 29.88
C ASP A 613 -15.32 -7.38 30.85
N THR A 614 -14.33 -6.51 31.06
CA THR A 614 -13.20 -6.75 31.99
C THR A 614 -13.38 -6.03 33.32
N LYS A 615 -14.29 -5.03 33.38
CA LYS A 615 -14.47 -4.08 34.49
C LYS A 615 -13.17 -3.33 34.86
N LYS A 616 -12.31 -3.10 33.87
CA LYS A 616 -11.01 -2.45 34.05
C LYS A 616 -10.91 -1.17 33.21
N TRP A 617 -10.05 -0.29 33.70
CA TRP A 617 -9.60 0.91 33.00
C TRP A 617 -8.23 0.65 32.38
N ASP A 618 -8.08 1.11 31.15
CA ASP A 618 -6.92 0.95 30.29
C ASP A 618 -6.36 2.34 29.97
N VAL A 619 -5.10 2.59 30.34
CA VAL A 619 -4.42 3.88 30.11
C VAL A 619 -3.32 3.69 29.08
N SER A 620 -3.44 4.40 27.97
CA SER A 620 -2.63 4.23 26.77
C SER A 620 -1.92 5.55 26.40
N PRO A 621 -0.75 5.87 27.01
CA PRO A 621 0.06 7.02 26.64
C PRO A 621 0.79 6.80 25.31
N ARG A 622 1.02 7.88 24.57
CA ARG A 622 1.62 7.88 23.23
C ARG A 622 2.47 9.14 23.03
N LEU A 623 3.60 8.98 22.34
CA LEU A 623 4.48 10.06 21.98
C LEU A 623 4.97 9.87 20.54
N VAL A 624 4.85 10.92 19.74
CA VAL A 624 5.31 10.99 18.35
C VAL A 624 6.19 12.21 18.18
N VAL A 625 7.31 12.05 17.50
CA VAL A 625 8.24 13.12 17.15
C VAL A 625 8.49 13.08 15.64
N ARG A 626 8.43 14.24 14.99
CA ARG A 626 8.77 14.43 13.57
C ARG A 626 9.66 15.66 13.41
N GLN A 627 10.69 15.53 12.57
CA GLN A 627 11.64 16.59 12.26
C GLN A 627 11.92 16.65 10.76
N ASP A 628 11.57 17.76 10.13
CA ASP A 628 12.06 18.11 8.79
C ASP A 628 13.52 18.61 8.90
N ILE A 629 14.48 17.77 8.51
CA ILE A 629 15.93 18.10 8.52
C ILE A 629 16.26 19.12 7.42
N THR A 630 15.67 18.93 6.24
CA THR A 630 15.74 19.86 5.12
C THR A 630 14.33 20.21 4.68
N ARG A 631 14.09 21.47 4.29
CA ARG A 631 12.74 21.98 3.97
C ARG A 631 12.50 22.22 2.47
N GLY A 632 13.57 22.38 1.69
CA GLY A 632 13.52 22.42 0.22
C GLY A 632 13.90 21.06 -0.36
N PHE A 633 13.85 20.91 -1.68
CA PHE A 633 14.29 19.67 -2.33
C PHE A 633 15.83 19.57 -2.32
N PRO A 634 16.40 18.43 -1.91
CA PRO A 634 15.72 17.24 -1.39
C PRO A 634 15.21 17.44 0.05
N ARG A 635 13.93 17.13 0.32
CA ARG A 635 13.33 17.25 1.66
C ARG A 635 13.52 15.95 2.41
N THR A 636 14.15 16.00 3.59
CA THR A 636 14.39 14.84 4.45
C THR A 636 13.65 15.03 5.76
N THR A 637 12.84 14.05 6.14
CA THR A 637 12.14 14.02 7.42
C THR A 637 12.57 12.80 8.21
N ILE A 638 12.89 12.98 9.48
CA ILE A 638 13.03 11.89 10.45
C ILE A 638 11.80 11.88 11.34
N LYS A 639 11.30 10.70 11.67
CA LYS A 639 10.09 10.53 12.47
C LYS A 639 10.23 9.31 13.37
N GLY A 640 9.67 9.36 14.57
CA GLY A 640 9.67 8.24 15.50
C GLY A 640 8.54 8.33 16.49
N GLY A 641 8.19 7.22 17.10
CA GLY A 641 7.17 7.22 18.15
C GLY A 641 7.16 5.96 18.98
N VAL A 642 6.60 6.12 20.17
CA VAL A 642 6.37 5.07 21.15
C VAL A 642 4.97 5.21 21.71
N GLY A 643 4.26 4.10 21.90
CA GLY A 643 2.93 4.16 22.50
C GLY A 643 2.45 2.82 23.03
N VAL A 644 1.59 2.90 24.04
CA VAL A 644 0.86 1.74 24.59
C VAL A 644 -0.50 1.66 23.90
N PHE A 645 -0.86 0.44 23.48
CA PHE A 645 -2.09 0.12 22.79
C PHE A 645 -2.74 -1.08 23.48
N GLN A 646 -4.03 -0.98 23.77
CA GLN A 646 -4.75 -2.01 24.50
C GLN A 646 -6.01 -2.43 23.75
N GLN A 647 -6.28 -3.72 23.79
CA GLN A 647 -7.43 -4.34 23.14
C GLN A 647 -8.17 -5.19 24.17
N PRO A 648 -9.40 -4.80 24.55
CA PRO A 648 -10.23 -5.64 25.40
C PRO A 648 -10.42 -7.03 24.78
N PRO A 649 -10.53 -8.08 25.61
CA PRO A 649 -10.83 -9.42 25.12
C PRO A 649 -12.10 -9.41 24.27
N GLN A 650 -12.17 -10.36 23.36
CA GLN A 650 -13.40 -10.63 22.65
C GLN A 650 -14.42 -11.22 23.64
N PRO A 651 -15.72 -10.97 23.48
CA PRO A 651 -16.74 -11.45 24.43
C PRO A 651 -16.63 -12.95 24.78
N GLN A 652 -16.17 -13.79 23.84
CA GLN A 652 -16.07 -15.25 24.01
C GLN A 652 -14.93 -15.65 24.90
N GLU A 653 -13.88 -14.86 24.85
CA GLU A 653 -12.69 -15.10 25.62
C GLU A 653 -13.06 -14.95 27.09
N THR A 654 -14.00 -14.05 27.42
CA THR A 654 -14.51 -13.86 28.79
C THR A 654 -15.64 -14.82 29.18
N ASN A 655 -16.13 -15.64 28.25
CA ASN A 655 -17.27 -16.52 28.48
C ASN A 655 -16.91 -17.72 29.38
N ALA A 656 -17.79 -18.12 30.30
CA ALA A 656 -17.52 -19.22 31.22
C ALA A 656 -17.55 -20.63 30.57
N VAL A 657 -18.24 -20.79 29.44
CA VAL A 657 -18.38 -22.08 28.74
C VAL A 657 -17.26 -22.26 27.70
N PHE A 658 -17.04 -21.25 26.87
CA PHE A 658 -16.11 -21.28 25.74
C PHE A 658 -14.74 -20.64 26.02
N GLY A 659 -14.61 -19.82 27.07
CA GLY A 659 -13.40 -19.05 27.41
C GLY A 659 -13.05 -19.11 28.90
N VAL A 660 -12.54 -18.00 29.44
CA VAL A 660 -12.12 -17.79 30.83
C VAL A 660 -12.67 -16.45 31.34
N PRO A 661 -13.50 -16.42 32.38
CA PRO A 661 -13.93 -15.16 32.99
C PRO A 661 -12.79 -14.39 33.67
N GLY A 662 -12.92 -13.07 33.79
CA GLY A 662 -11.99 -12.23 34.56
C GLY A 662 -10.73 -11.78 33.82
N LEU A 663 -10.70 -11.93 32.49
CA LEU A 663 -9.60 -11.46 31.65
C LEU A 663 -9.39 -9.94 31.72
N SER A 664 -8.19 -9.53 31.39
CA SER A 664 -7.80 -8.14 31.08
C SER A 664 -7.54 -7.95 29.58
N SER A 665 -7.43 -6.69 29.17
CA SER A 665 -7.07 -6.32 27.81
C SER A 665 -5.69 -6.79 27.42
N ASN A 666 -5.57 -7.31 26.20
CA ASN A 666 -4.29 -7.53 25.53
C ASN A 666 -3.55 -6.20 25.45
N ARG A 667 -2.22 -6.22 25.59
CA ARG A 667 -1.40 -5.01 25.54
C ARG A 667 -0.30 -5.16 24.49
N ALA A 668 -0.09 -4.08 23.75
CA ALA A 668 1.00 -3.92 22.79
C ALA A 668 1.73 -2.60 23.04
N ILE A 669 3.06 -2.63 23.07
CA ILE A 669 3.90 -1.43 23.05
C ILE A 669 4.50 -1.32 21.66
N HIS A 670 4.21 -0.23 20.96
CA HIS A 670 4.76 0.02 19.63
C HIS A 670 5.96 0.95 19.72
N TYR A 671 7.01 0.61 18.98
CA TYR A 671 8.16 1.44 18.70
C TYR A 671 8.30 1.56 17.18
N SER A 672 8.53 2.77 16.68
CA SER A 672 8.85 2.97 15.27
C SER A 672 9.85 4.09 15.09
N LEU A 673 10.73 3.94 14.10
CA LEU A 673 11.66 4.97 13.67
C LEU A 673 11.72 4.92 12.14
N GLY A 674 11.61 6.07 11.49
CA GLY A 674 11.64 6.15 10.04
C GLY A 674 12.27 7.41 9.50
N VAL A 675 12.69 7.32 8.24
CA VAL A 675 13.18 8.43 7.44
C VAL A 675 12.39 8.49 6.13
N GLU A 676 11.97 9.69 5.75
CA GLU A 676 11.33 9.99 4.48
C GLU A 676 12.23 10.97 3.73
N ARG A 677 12.46 10.72 2.45
CA ARG A 677 13.23 11.61 1.59
C ARG A 677 12.50 11.85 0.27
N GLU A 678 12.08 13.08 0.05
CA GLU A 678 11.61 13.57 -1.23
C GLU A 678 12.83 14.08 -2.01
N PHE A 679 13.26 13.33 -3.02
CA PHE A 679 14.40 13.74 -3.85
C PHE A 679 13.98 14.80 -4.87
N THR A 680 12.77 14.67 -5.40
CA THR A 680 12.11 15.63 -6.30
C THR A 680 10.65 15.79 -5.90
N LYS A 681 9.88 16.61 -6.63
CA LYS A 681 8.43 16.72 -6.42
C LYS A 681 7.68 15.41 -6.70
N GLN A 682 8.25 14.51 -7.49
CA GLN A 682 7.64 13.25 -7.92
C GLN A 682 8.23 12.04 -7.21
N PHE A 683 9.53 12.02 -6.95
CA PHE A 683 10.23 10.85 -6.40
C PHE A 683 10.45 10.95 -4.89
N GLU A 684 9.90 9.99 -4.17
CA GLU A 684 9.99 9.87 -2.71
C GLU A 684 10.43 8.46 -2.32
N ALA A 685 11.34 8.36 -1.35
CA ALA A 685 11.65 7.11 -0.66
C ALA A 685 11.36 7.23 0.83
N SER A 686 10.88 6.16 1.43
CA SER A 686 10.78 6.05 2.89
C SER A 686 11.25 4.68 3.35
N VAL A 687 11.92 4.68 4.51
CA VAL A 687 12.33 3.48 5.24
C VAL A 687 11.86 3.63 6.68
N GLU A 688 11.23 2.59 7.21
CA GLU A 688 10.70 2.59 8.57
C GLU A 688 11.00 1.26 9.26
N GLY A 689 11.68 1.32 10.40
CA GLY A 689 11.81 0.21 11.33
C GLY A 689 10.68 0.22 12.35
N PHE A 690 10.17 -0.96 12.70
CA PHE A 690 9.17 -1.13 13.75
C PHE A 690 9.51 -2.29 14.69
N TYR A 691 9.07 -2.17 15.94
CA TYR A 691 9.06 -3.23 16.94
C TYR A 691 7.77 -3.13 17.74
N ARG A 692 7.07 -4.25 17.94
CA ARG A 692 5.85 -4.38 18.71
C ARG A 692 6.11 -5.42 19.79
N ASP A 693 6.12 -4.99 21.04
CA ASP A 693 6.20 -5.87 22.20
C ASP A 693 4.78 -6.21 22.65
N LEU A 694 4.49 -7.48 22.89
CA LEU A 694 3.15 -7.96 23.21
C LEU A 694 3.17 -8.75 24.51
N ASP A 695 2.29 -8.36 25.41
CA ASP A 695 2.11 -9.03 26.69
C ASP A 695 0.63 -9.07 27.08
N ASN A 696 0.35 -9.83 28.14
CA ASN A 696 -1.00 -10.00 28.65
C ASN A 696 -1.97 -10.52 27.58
N LEU A 697 -1.46 -11.28 26.60
CA LEU A 697 -2.27 -11.79 25.51
C LEU A 697 -3.18 -12.90 26.03
N VAL A 698 -4.45 -12.84 25.64
CA VAL A 698 -5.40 -13.91 25.90
C VAL A 698 -4.99 -15.16 25.12
N VAL A 699 -4.78 -16.24 25.86
CA VAL A 699 -4.61 -17.60 25.35
C VAL A 699 -5.89 -18.37 25.68
N GLN A 700 -6.46 -19.01 24.66
CA GLN A 700 -7.77 -19.64 24.73
C GLN A 700 -7.83 -20.68 25.87
N ARG A 701 -8.85 -20.56 26.74
CA ARG A 701 -9.07 -21.40 27.95
C ARG A 701 -7.97 -21.35 29.02
N VAL A 702 -6.89 -20.60 28.81
CA VAL A 702 -5.79 -20.48 29.78
C VAL A 702 -5.89 -19.16 30.55
N GLY A 703 -6.02 -18.04 29.84
CA GLY A 703 -6.07 -16.71 30.45
C GLY A 703 -5.13 -15.72 29.77
N ASN A 704 -4.84 -14.59 30.42
CA ASN A 704 -3.86 -13.62 29.93
C ASN A 704 -2.40 -14.07 30.21
N THR A 705 -1.98 -15.19 29.62
CA THR A 705 -0.63 -15.76 29.83
C THR A 705 0.29 -15.59 28.63
N GLY A 706 -0.24 -15.15 27.49
CA GLY A 706 0.49 -15.10 26.24
C GLY A 706 1.39 -13.87 26.12
N PHE A 707 2.51 -14.07 25.44
CA PHE A 707 3.50 -13.05 25.09
C PHE A 707 3.85 -13.17 23.61
N GLY A 708 4.49 -12.14 23.08
CA GLY A 708 5.03 -12.19 21.74
C GLY A 708 5.66 -10.88 21.33
N TYR A 709 6.15 -10.85 20.10
CA TYR A 709 6.64 -9.63 19.51
C TYR A 709 6.52 -9.71 18.00
N SER A 710 6.49 -8.55 17.34
CA SER A 710 6.75 -8.47 15.91
C SER A 710 7.67 -7.30 15.57
N TYR A 711 8.58 -7.51 14.64
CA TYR A 711 9.55 -6.48 14.24
C TYR A 711 9.85 -6.56 12.76
N GLY A 712 10.36 -5.48 12.20
CA GLY A 712 10.72 -5.46 10.78
C GLY A 712 11.13 -4.09 10.26
N VAL A 713 11.44 -4.08 8.97
CA VAL A 713 11.74 -2.88 8.20
C VAL A 713 10.82 -2.83 6.98
N GLU A 714 10.20 -1.68 6.77
CA GLU A 714 9.34 -1.38 5.64
C GLU A 714 10.02 -0.33 4.76
N THR A 715 10.13 -0.59 3.47
CA THR A 715 10.65 0.35 2.48
C THR A 715 9.58 0.65 1.45
N LEU A 716 9.44 1.92 1.09
CA LEU A 716 8.54 2.38 0.03
C LEU A 716 9.29 3.36 -0.87
N LEU A 717 9.43 3.01 -2.14
CA LEU A 717 9.86 3.91 -3.22
C LEU A 717 8.61 4.29 -4.00
N ARG A 718 8.27 5.58 -4.07
CA ARG A 718 7.05 6.08 -4.70
C ARG A 718 7.38 7.13 -5.75
N TYR A 719 6.75 6.98 -6.90
CA TYR A 719 6.63 8.02 -7.91
C TYR A 719 5.20 8.58 -7.85
N LYS A 720 5.07 9.80 -7.31
CA LYS A 720 3.79 10.51 -7.19
C LYS A 720 3.20 10.75 -8.58
N PRO A 721 1.86 10.70 -8.75
CA PRO A 721 1.25 10.81 -10.06
C PRO A 721 1.60 12.09 -10.79
N ASP A 722 2.09 11.94 -12.02
CA ASP A 722 2.22 13.03 -12.99
C ASP A 722 1.23 12.88 -14.16
N ALA A 723 1.49 13.56 -15.28
CA ALA A 723 0.64 13.51 -16.46
C ALA A 723 0.53 12.10 -17.09
N LYS A 724 1.57 11.26 -16.95
CA LYS A 724 1.70 9.97 -17.62
C LYS A 724 1.79 8.80 -16.67
N PHE A 725 2.59 8.90 -15.62
CA PHE A 725 2.98 7.76 -14.79
C PHE A 725 2.69 7.98 -13.31
N PHE A 726 2.35 6.88 -12.63
CA PHE A 726 2.49 6.76 -11.19
C PHE A 726 2.80 5.31 -10.83
N GLY A 727 3.46 5.11 -9.69
CA GLY A 727 3.80 3.76 -9.25
C GLY A 727 4.59 3.75 -7.95
N PHE A 728 4.74 2.56 -7.37
CA PHE A 728 5.57 2.37 -6.20
C PHE A 728 6.12 0.94 -6.11
N ILE A 729 7.22 0.82 -5.37
CA ILE A 729 7.81 -0.42 -4.93
C ILE A 729 7.75 -0.42 -3.41
N ALA A 730 7.03 -1.37 -2.83
CA ALA A 730 6.90 -1.57 -1.40
C ALA A 730 7.54 -2.91 -1.02
N TYR A 731 8.45 -2.89 -0.04
CA TYR A 731 9.06 -4.09 0.51
C TYR A 731 8.94 -4.11 2.03
N THR A 732 8.68 -5.28 2.59
CA THR A 732 8.67 -5.51 4.03
C THR A 732 9.45 -6.76 4.35
N LEU A 733 10.42 -6.61 5.24
CA LEU A 733 11.10 -7.69 5.91
C LEU A 733 10.63 -7.70 7.37
N SER A 734 9.94 -8.75 7.80
CA SER A 734 9.40 -8.78 9.17
C SER A 734 9.42 -10.17 9.79
N ARG A 735 9.23 -10.22 11.11
CA ARG A 735 9.01 -11.46 11.86
C ARG A 735 7.98 -11.24 12.94
N SER A 736 7.08 -12.21 13.15
CA SER A 736 6.04 -12.22 14.17
C SER A 736 6.08 -13.52 14.95
N VAL A 737 6.22 -13.41 16.27
CA VAL A 737 6.42 -14.52 17.21
C VAL A 737 5.34 -14.47 18.28
N ARG A 738 4.95 -15.65 18.77
CA ARG A 738 4.06 -15.83 19.92
C ARG A 738 4.58 -16.91 20.85
N GLN A 739 4.18 -16.81 22.10
CA GLN A 739 4.46 -17.74 23.18
C GLN A 739 3.23 -17.79 24.10
N ASP A 740 2.68 -18.97 24.34
CA ASP A 740 1.38 -19.11 25.01
C ASP A 740 1.51 -19.09 26.56
N SER A 741 2.68 -19.47 27.09
CA SER A 741 3.06 -19.30 28.49
C SER A 741 4.58 -19.16 28.64
N PRO A 742 5.10 -18.62 29.76
CA PRO A 742 6.55 -18.47 29.97
C PRO A 742 7.37 -19.76 29.86
N SER A 743 6.74 -20.93 30.09
CA SER A 743 7.37 -22.25 29.97
C SER A 743 7.33 -22.83 28.54
N ASP A 744 6.45 -22.32 27.69
CA ASP A 744 6.31 -22.83 26.32
C ASP A 744 7.39 -22.27 25.39
N PRO A 745 7.83 -23.02 24.37
CA PRO A 745 8.76 -22.51 23.39
C PRO A 745 8.13 -21.38 22.56
N GLN A 746 8.95 -20.42 22.14
CA GLN A 746 8.55 -19.42 21.16
C GLN A 746 8.30 -20.09 19.79
N ARG A 747 7.28 -19.62 19.09
CA ARG A 747 6.93 -20.08 17.75
C ARG A 747 6.58 -18.93 16.83
N LEU A 748 6.80 -19.13 15.54
CA LEU A 748 6.29 -18.19 14.54
C LEU A 748 4.76 -18.13 14.65
N PHE A 749 4.25 -16.91 14.54
CA PHE A 749 2.81 -16.72 14.53
C PHE A 749 2.23 -17.07 13.17
N GLN A 750 1.03 -17.64 13.12
CA GLN A 750 0.43 -18.16 11.87
C GLN A 750 0.34 -17.13 10.73
N PHE A 751 0.31 -15.83 11.07
CA PHE A 751 0.25 -14.73 10.12
C PHE A 751 1.62 -14.11 9.81
N ASP A 752 2.72 -14.75 10.21
CA ASP A 752 4.07 -14.36 9.83
C ASP A 752 4.31 -14.57 8.33
N GLN A 753 4.54 -13.47 7.61
CA GLN A 753 5.07 -13.47 6.25
C GLN A 753 6.35 -12.66 6.24
N THR A 754 7.49 -13.38 6.20
CA THR A 754 8.81 -12.78 6.39
C THR A 754 9.16 -11.75 5.31
N HIS A 755 8.87 -12.07 4.06
CA HIS A 755 9.08 -11.19 2.91
C HIS A 755 7.74 -10.82 2.29
N ILE A 756 7.52 -9.54 2.04
CA ILE A 756 6.37 -9.02 1.29
C ILE A 756 6.91 -7.98 0.31
N LEU A 757 6.80 -8.24 -0.99
CA LEU A 757 7.14 -7.33 -2.07
C LEU A 757 5.88 -7.03 -2.88
N THR A 758 5.64 -5.75 -3.11
CA THR A 758 4.63 -5.25 -4.04
C THR A 758 5.26 -4.23 -4.97
N VAL A 759 5.16 -4.46 -6.27
CA VAL A 759 5.57 -3.52 -7.33
C VAL A 759 4.33 -3.15 -8.11
N LEU A 760 4.06 -1.87 -8.27
CA LEU A 760 2.89 -1.38 -8.99
C LEU A 760 3.25 -0.17 -9.84
N GLY A 761 2.70 -0.12 -11.05
CA GLY A 761 2.81 1.05 -11.92
C GLY A 761 1.66 1.12 -12.91
N SER A 762 1.29 2.35 -13.28
CA SER A 762 0.35 2.63 -14.36
C SER A 762 0.88 3.76 -15.25
N TYR A 763 0.73 3.59 -16.55
CA TYR A 763 1.24 4.49 -17.59
C TYR A 763 0.16 4.84 -18.61
N ARG A 764 -0.04 6.14 -18.85
CA ARG A 764 -0.95 6.66 -19.87
C ARG A 764 -0.25 6.74 -21.22
N LEU A 765 -0.77 5.98 -22.17
CA LEU A 765 -0.31 5.96 -23.56
C LEU A 765 -0.88 7.13 -24.38
N GLY A 766 -1.86 7.85 -23.83
CA GLY A 766 -2.56 8.95 -24.51
C GLY A 766 -3.79 8.47 -25.28
N ARG A 767 -4.57 9.41 -25.83
CA ARG A 767 -5.84 9.13 -26.52
C ARG A 767 -6.81 8.28 -25.69
N GLY A 768 -6.79 8.44 -24.36
CA GLY A 768 -7.61 7.66 -23.43
C GLY A 768 -7.15 6.23 -23.16
N TRP A 769 -5.98 5.78 -23.65
CA TRP A 769 -5.40 4.48 -23.30
C TRP A 769 -4.50 4.57 -22.07
N GLU A 770 -4.63 3.62 -21.16
CA GLU A 770 -3.79 3.45 -19.97
C GLU A 770 -3.50 1.95 -19.76
N ILE A 771 -2.26 1.63 -19.38
CA ILE A 771 -1.82 0.28 -19.05
C ILE A 771 -1.16 0.29 -17.67
N GLY A 772 -1.46 -0.71 -16.85
CA GLY A 772 -0.79 -0.88 -15.58
C GLY A 772 -0.54 -2.33 -15.24
N ALA A 773 0.43 -2.53 -14.36
CA ALA A 773 0.79 -3.84 -13.84
C ALA A 773 0.99 -3.79 -12.32
N ARG A 774 0.68 -4.91 -11.67
CA ARG A 774 0.98 -5.17 -10.27
C ARG A 774 1.67 -6.51 -10.15
N PHE A 775 2.86 -6.55 -9.57
CA PHE A 775 3.55 -7.77 -9.16
C PHE A 775 3.57 -7.87 -7.64
N ARG A 776 3.19 -9.02 -7.10
CA ARG A 776 3.23 -9.32 -5.66
C ARG A 776 4.03 -10.59 -5.43
N LEU A 777 4.88 -10.59 -4.42
CA LEU A 777 5.61 -11.76 -3.93
C LEU A 777 5.56 -11.78 -2.41
N THR A 778 5.15 -12.89 -1.80
CA THR A 778 5.10 -13.03 -0.34
C THR A 778 5.64 -14.39 0.10
N SER A 779 6.33 -14.44 1.25
CA SER A 779 6.57 -15.71 1.93
C SER A 779 5.26 -16.46 2.12
N GLY A 780 5.27 -17.78 1.91
CA GLY A 780 4.07 -18.58 2.09
C GLY A 780 3.55 -18.55 3.53
N SER A 781 2.24 -18.79 3.69
CA SER A 781 1.60 -18.90 5.01
C SER A 781 2.17 -20.08 5.79
N LEU A 782 2.10 -20.01 7.11
CA LEU A 782 2.52 -21.10 7.97
C LEU A 782 1.37 -22.10 8.17
N THR A 783 1.73 -23.36 8.36
CA THR A 783 0.81 -24.47 8.58
C THR A 783 1.39 -25.43 9.61
N THR A 784 0.52 -26.17 10.29
CA THR A 784 0.93 -27.22 11.22
C THR A 784 0.90 -28.55 10.48
N PRO A 785 2.06 -29.15 10.17
CA PRO A 785 2.09 -30.40 9.42
C PRO A 785 1.51 -31.55 10.25
N ARG A 786 0.81 -32.45 9.56
CA ARG A 786 0.29 -33.70 10.11
C ARG A 786 1.05 -34.87 9.49
N GLN A 787 1.30 -35.91 10.27
CA GLN A 787 1.81 -37.20 9.80
C GLN A 787 0.88 -38.35 10.16
N TYR A 788 1.21 -39.53 9.63
CA TYR A 788 0.54 -40.80 9.88
C TYR A 788 0.03 -40.89 11.32
N GLY A 789 -1.30 -40.94 11.42
CA GLY A 789 -1.98 -41.12 12.69
C GLY A 789 -2.17 -42.59 13.03
N PHE A 790 -2.36 -42.90 14.31
CA PHE A 790 -2.87 -44.20 14.73
C PHE A 790 -4.41 -44.17 14.74
N PHE A 791 -5.04 -45.31 14.51
CA PHE A 791 -6.49 -45.43 14.70
C PHE A 791 -6.78 -45.54 16.19
N ASP A 792 -7.63 -44.65 16.70
CA ASP A 792 -8.12 -44.72 18.08
C ASP A 792 -9.57 -45.24 18.07
N GLU A 793 -9.76 -46.43 18.62
CA GLU A 793 -11.05 -47.12 18.67
C GLU A 793 -12.11 -46.36 19.50
N ASN A 794 -11.69 -45.62 20.53
CA ASN A 794 -12.59 -44.82 21.34
C ASN A 794 -13.05 -43.56 20.60
N ALA A 795 -12.16 -43.00 19.79
CA ALA A 795 -12.41 -41.82 18.97
C ALA A 795 -13.12 -42.17 17.64
N GLY A 796 -13.07 -43.43 17.21
CA GLY A 796 -13.60 -43.91 15.93
C GLY A 796 -12.91 -43.25 14.72
N ALA A 797 -11.68 -42.77 14.88
CA ALA A 797 -10.98 -41.97 13.88
C ALA A 797 -9.45 -42.14 13.98
N TYR A 798 -8.75 -41.82 12.88
CA TYR A 798 -7.30 -41.71 12.90
C TYR A 798 -6.88 -40.40 13.55
N LEU A 799 -6.04 -40.47 14.57
CA LEU A 799 -5.50 -39.31 15.28
C LEU A 799 -4.11 -38.97 14.73
N PRO A 800 -3.93 -37.82 14.05
CA PRO A 800 -2.65 -37.48 13.46
C PRO A 800 -1.60 -37.16 14.54
N ILE A 801 -0.36 -37.58 14.32
CA ILE A 801 0.77 -37.07 15.09
C ILE A 801 0.99 -35.62 14.67
N SER A 802 0.79 -34.69 15.60
CA SER A 802 0.93 -33.25 15.35
C SER A 802 2.35 -32.77 15.66
N TYR A 803 2.92 -32.05 14.71
CA TYR A 803 4.21 -31.36 14.84
C TYR A 803 4.07 -30.04 15.61
N PRO A 804 5.18 -29.34 15.92
CA PRO A 804 5.12 -27.98 16.43
C PRO A 804 4.14 -27.11 15.63
N THR A 805 3.25 -26.41 16.32
CA THR A 805 2.27 -25.53 15.71
C THR A 805 2.95 -24.52 14.79
N ASN A 806 2.47 -24.41 13.55
CA ASN A 806 3.04 -23.55 12.50
C ASN A 806 4.50 -23.90 12.13
N GLY A 807 4.89 -25.18 12.26
CA GLY A 807 6.24 -25.66 12.02
C GLY A 807 6.66 -25.74 10.55
N GLU A 808 5.73 -25.64 9.59
CA GLU A 808 6.03 -25.66 8.16
C GLU A 808 5.54 -24.38 7.46
N ARG A 809 6.27 -23.94 6.43
CA ARG A 809 5.88 -22.83 5.56
C ARG A 809 5.49 -23.34 4.18
N LEU A 810 4.36 -22.86 3.66
CA LEU A 810 3.97 -23.09 2.27
C LEU A 810 5.00 -22.48 1.29
N PRO A 811 5.04 -22.95 0.02
CA PRO A 811 5.82 -22.32 -1.02
C PRO A 811 5.57 -20.81 -1.14
N VAL A 812 6.58 -20.09 -1.66
CA VAL A 812 6.48 -18.65 -1.91
C VAL A 812 5.32 -18.36 -2.86
N PHE A 813 4.50 -17.38 -2.50
CA PHE A 813 3.44 -16.87 -3.35
C PHE A 813 4.00 -15.80 -4.29
N HIS A 814 3.64 -15.84 -5.56
CA HIS A 814 3.84 -14.72 -6.48
C HIS A 814 2.75 -14.63 -7.53
N GLN A 815 2.41 -13.39 -7.92
CA GLN A 815 1.35 -13.09 -8.89
C GLN A 815 1.64 -11.79 -9.63
N LEU A 816 1.37 -11.78 -10.94
CA LEU A 816 1.37 -10.60 -11.79
C LEU A 816 -0.07 -10.37 -12.25
N ASP A 817 -0.52 -9.14 -12.12
CA ASP A 817 -1.79 -8.68 -12.64
C ASP A 817 -1.52 -7.57 -13.66
N VAL A 818 -2.25 -7.61 -14.77
CA VAL A 818 -2.12 -6.64 -15.85
C VAL A 818 -3.49 -6.05 -16.14
N ARG A 819 -3.55 -4.72 -16.24
CA ARG A 819 -4.77 -3.98 -16.52
C ARG A 819 -4.57 -3.08 -17.73
N VAL A 820 -5.56 -3.05 -18.61
CA VAL A 820 -5.66 -2.12 -19.73
C VAL A 820 -6.99 -1.39 -19.66
N ASP A 821 -6.94 -0.07 -19.74
CA ASP A 821 -8.10 0.81 -19.72
C ASP A 821 -8.19 1.61 -21.03
N LYS A 822 -9.42 1.85 -21.47
CA LYS A 822 -9.76 2.74 -22.58
C LYS A 822 -10.90 3.66 -22.20
N THR A 823 -10.66 4.97 -22.27
CA THR A 823 -11.65 6.01 -22.08
C THR A 823 -12.00 6.70 -23.40
N TRP A 824 -13.29 6.95 -23.59
CA TRP A 824 -13.85 7.83 -24.63
C TRP A 824 -14.59 8.98 -23.96
N GLU A 825 -14.28 10.20 -24.38
CA GLU A 825 -14.93 11.42 -23.90
C GLU A 825 -15.91 11.92 -24.96
N PHE A 826 -17.17 12.12 -24.57
CA PHE A 826 -18.22 12.72 -25.38
C PHE A 826 -18.62 14.07 -24.76
N LYS A 827 -19.37 14.89 -25.51
CA LYS A 827 -19.73 16.25 -25.07
C LYS A 827 -20.45 16.31 -23.71
N ALA A 828 -21.25 15.29 -23.39
CA ALA A 828 -22.11 15.27 -22.21
C ALA A 828 -21.85 14.10 -21.25
N TRP A 829 -21.03 13.12 -21.65
CA TRP A 829 -20.80 11.90 -20.88
C TRP A 829 -19.47 11.26 -21.27
N LYS A 830 -19.00 10.33 -20.45
CA LYS A 830 -17.76 9.57 -20.67
C LYS A 830 -18.04 8.08 -20.58
N LEU A 831 -17.42 7.32 -21.48
CA LEU A 831 -17.40 5.87 -21.46
C LEU A 831 -16.00 5.40 -21.11
N SER A 832 -15.87 4.41 -20.24
CA SER A 832 -14.61 3.72 -19.98
C SER A 832 -14.82 2.21 -20.04
N ALA A 833 -13.90 1.51 -20.67
CA ALA A 833 -13.82 0.06 -20.68
C ALA A 833 -12.48 -0.36 -20.10
N TYR A 834 -12.46 -1.48 -19.38
CA TYR A 834 -11.21 -2.05 -18.87
C TYR A 834 -11.18 -3.57 -18.98
N LEU A 835 -9.97 -4.11 -19.11
CA LEU A 835 -9.64 -5.52 -18.96
C LEU A 835 -8.58 -5.65 -17.86
N ASP A 836 -8.92 -6.30 -16.74
CA ASP A 836 -8.02 -6.61 -15.63
C ASP A 836 -7.79 -8.13 -15.62
N LEU A 837 -6.55 -8.56 -15.89
CA LEU A 837 -6.14 -9.96 -15.93
C LEU A 837 -5.40 -10.31 -14.65
N LEU A 838 -6.11 -10.93 -13.70
CA LEU A 838 -5.48 -11.39 -12.46
C LEU A 838 -4.72 -12.68 -12.71
N ASN A 839 -3.53 -12.80 -12.12
CA ASN A 839 -2.64 -13.95 -12.28
C ASN A 839 -2.27 -14.22 -13.75
N SER A 840 -1.77 -13.22 -14.46
CA SER A 840 -1.61 -13.21 -15.93
C SER A 840 -0.74 -14.33 -16.51
N TYR A 841 0.15 -14.96 -15.71
CA TYR A 841 0.96 -16.11 -16.13
C TYR A 841 0.51 -17.44 -15.49
N ASN A 842 -0.71 -17.48 -14.93
CA ASN A 842 -1.37 -18.66 -14.40
C ASN A 842 -0.56 -19.44 -13.34
N GLN A 843 0.03 -18.73 -12.37
CA GLN A 843 0.78 -19.36 -11.29
C GLN A 843 -0.15 -20.19 -10.40
N GLY A 844 0.14 -21.49 -10.26
CA GLY A 844 -0.53 -22.39 -9.32
C GLY A 844 0.02 -22.22 -7.90
N ASN A 845 -0.25 -21.06 -7.27
CA ASN A 845 0.23 -20.80 -5.92
C ASN A 845 -0.41 -21.76 -4.91
N VAL A 846 0.35 -22.29 -3.96
CA VAL A 846 -0.18 -23.17 -2.92
C VAL A 846 -0.83 -22.34 -1.82
N GLU A 847 -2.15 -22.45 -1.67
CA GLU A 847 -2.96 -21.70 -0.69
C GLU A 847 -3.20 -22.49 0.60
N GLY A 848 -3.06 -23.81 0.55
CA GLY A 848 -3.30 -24.69 1.68
C GLY A 848 -2.92 -26.13 1.40
N ILE A 849 -3.05 -26.97 2.42
CA ILE A 849 -2.75 -28.39 2.36
C ILE A 849 -3.96 -29.14 2.90
N SER A 850 -4.38 -30.17 2.18
CA SER A 850 -5.32 -31.18 2.67
C SER A 850 -4.60 -32.51 2.88
N TYR A 851 -5.13 -33.29 3.82
CA TYR A 851 -4.66 -34.63 4.15
C TYR A 851 -5.79 -35.62 3.96
N ASN A 852 -5.47 -36.85 3.54
CA ASN A 852 -6.43 -37.94 3.59
C ASN A 852 -6.73 -38.37 5.04
N TYR A 853 -7.70 -39.28 5.22
CA TYR A 853 -8.26 -39.64 6.52
C TYR A 853 -7.24 -40.09 7.57
N ASN A 854 -6.13 -40.70 7.16
CA ASN A 854 -5.06 -41.20 8.03
C ASN A 854 -3.76 -40.37 7.92
N SER A 855 -3.80 -39.22 7.24
CA SER A 855 -2.65 -38.32 7.04
C SER A 855 -1.42 -38.97 6.39
N THR A 856 -1.61 -40.02 5.58
CA THR A 856 -0.55 -40.66 4.77
C THR A 856 -0.31 -39.96 3.44
N LEU A 857 -1.35 -39.33 2.88
CA LEU A 857 -1.29 -38.59 1.63
C LEU A 857 -1.53 -37.10 1.92
N ARG A 858 -0.72 -36.27 1.29
CA ARG A 858 -0.76 -34.81 1.36
C ARG A 858 -1.00 -34.24 -0.02
N THR A 859 -1.98 -33.35 -0.15
CA THR A 859 -2.34 -32.67 -1.39
C THR A 859 -2.31 -31.15 -1.21
N ASN A 860 -1.76 -30.44 -2.19
CA ASN A 860 -1.71 -28.98 -2.18
C ASN A 860 -2.98 -28.41 -2.82
N GLY A 861 -3.69 -27.54 -2.10
CA GLY A 861 -4.75 -26.71 -2.65
C GLY A 861 -4.13 -25.53 -3.40
N GLN A 862 -4.40 -25.41 -4.70
CA GLN A 862 -3.88 -24.35 -5.55
C GLN A 862 -4.80 -23.13 -5.58
N SER A 863 -4.23 -21.95 -5.84
CA SER A 863 -4.94 -20.71 -6.09
C SER A 863 -5.78 -20.80 -7.37
N ILE A 864 -6.77 -19.91 -7.48
CA ILE A 864 -7.59 -19.78 -8.69
C ILE A 864 -6.66 -19.46 -9.89
N PRO A 865 -6.92 -20.04 -11.08
CA PRO A 865 -6.18 -19.73 -12.31
C PRO A 865 -6.40 -18.28 -12.77
N ILE A 866 -6.02 -17.95 -14.01
CA ILE A 866 -6.28 -16.63 -14.60
C ILE A 866 -7.75 -16.22 -14.43
N ILE A 867 -7.99 -15.04 -13.86
CA ILE A 867 -9.32 -14.44 -13.78
C ILE A 867 -9.33 -13.19 -14.67
N PRO A 868 -9.89 -13.26 -15.90
CA PRO A 868 -10.14 -12.06 -16.67
C PRO A 868 -11.32 -11.31 -16.05
N SER A 869 -11.24 -9.98 -15.95
CA SER A 869 -12.33 -9.11 -15.53
C SER A 869 -12.50 -7.99 -16.54
N ILE A 870 -13.63 -8.00 -17.26
CA ILE A 870 -13.99 -6.95 -18.20
C ILE A 870 -15.04 -6.06 -17.53
N GLY A 871 -14.85 -4.75 -17.60
CA GLY A 871 -15.84 -3.81 -17.09
C GLY A 871 -16.11 -2.64 -18.03
N LEU A 872 -17.34 -2.16 -18.00
CA LEU A 872 -17.83 -0.97 -18.69
C LEU A 872 -18.36 0.03 -17.68
N ARG A 873 -18.03 1.30 -17.85
CA ARG A 873 -18.44 2.41 -16.99
C ARG A 873 -18.89 3.60 -17.82
N GLY A 874 -20.11 4.09 -17.57
CA GLY A 874 -20.63 5.35 -18.09
C GLY A 874 -20.81 6.37 -16.97
N GLU A 875 -20.43 7.62 -17.22
CA GLU A 875 -20.63 8.76 -16.29
C GLU A 875 -21.03 10.04 -17.04
N PHE A 876 -21.91 10.89 -16.45
CA PHE A 876 -22.38 12.16 -17.04
C PHE A 876 -22.48 13.30 -16.02
#